data_AF-A0A935CST8-F1
#
_entry.id   AF-A0A935CST8-F1
#
_cell.length_a   1.000
_cell.length_b   1.000
_cell.length_c   1.000
_cell.angle_alpha   90.00
_cell.angle_beta   90.00
_cell.angle_gamma   90.00
#
_symmetry.space_group_name_H-M   'P 1'
#
loop_
_entity.id
_entity.type
_entity.pdbx_description
1 polymer ?
#
loop_
_entity_poly.entity_id
_entity_poly.type
_entity_poly.pdbx_seq_one_letter_code
_entity_poly.pdbx_strand_id
1 'polypeptide(L)'
;MPSIMISRLARAAAVLAAVFAALPAFAQSPGMVISEYLANPSGTDSPFEYVELVATRTIDFTVTPYTVVFSNNGTATANGWRAGAGLTYAFAITSGSVVAGDVVYVGGSSMVPTGTKLRTINTGTTAGDGTIGNANATGVLGNGGGNADSIGLFDVAVASLTSSTVPVDAIFYGTGTGTAVVTAGSAGYELPVNDRYSGGKLQTTSFIALEPANGTPTHATGALNVASGSWPTVRTWATAAATAGTTITLISPPNLTINDVTQSEGNGGTTTYTFTVSLDAPAPTGGVTFDIATADDSALASSDYIAKSLPSQTIPMNSSTYTFDVLVNGDTMFEQNEDFLVNVSNIIGATPSSAQGQGSIQNDDSEPTLSIGNASLMEGSSGTTNAQFNVDLNAASSLTVTVDYATADGTATVADNDFVATAGTLSFSPGQTHQTILVPVNGDMTYEPDETFFVNLSNPSQASLSDAQGVGQIWNDDDAADVSTQLVATPDSGFPGDTVTFTMTVTNSGPSTAYTPFFYLQLPTGLQFQSLNGGGLMCSAPPIGNSGTITCFTVFNSLPVGTTSILATATIAPSAAPDSVLTASATVTSTTIDPNPANNTSPAAITVLGRVIPATPVPTLDPRMLALLALLVLGIAAKSLRHAG
;
A
#
# COMPACT_ATOMS: atom_id res chain seq x y z
N MET A 1 20.15 0.40 24.58
CA MET A 1 21.49 0.11 24.00
C MET A 1 21.92 1.26 23.08
N PRO A 2 22.43 2.41 23.58
CA PRO A 2 22.86 3.52 22.72
C PRO A 2 24.39 3.60 22.51
N SER A 3 25.19 2.87 23.28
CA SER A 3 26.66 3.02 23.28
C SER A 3 27.40 2.31 22.13
N ILE A 4 26.72 1.48 21.34
CA ILE A 4 27.34 0.76 20.20
C ILE A 4 27.22 1.53 18.88
N MET A 5 26.22 2.41 18.71
CA MET A 5 26.09 3.25 17.52
C MET A 5 27.11 4.40 17.49
N ILE A 6 27.38 5.04 18.65
CA ILE A 6 28.31 6.18 18.72
C ILE A 6 29.76 5.76 18.43
N SER A 7 30.16 4.53 18.78
CA SER A 7 31.53 4.04 18.53
C SER A 7 31.76 3.60 17.08
N ARG A 8 30.71 3.20 16.35
CA ARG A 8 30.77 2.89 14.91
C ARG A 8 30.81 4.17 14.06
N LEU A 9 30.08 5.22 14.45
CA LEU A 9 30.17 6.54 13.81
C LEU A 9 31.53 7.21 14.03
N ALA A 10 32.13 7.08 15.21
CA ALA A 10 33.47 7.63 15.48
C ALA A 10 34.59 6.86 14.75
N ARG A 11 34.46 5.53 14.58
CA ARG A 11 35.41 4.73 13.78
C ARG A 11 35.22 4.94 12.28
N ALA A 12 33.98 5.12 11.80
CA ALA A 12 33.72 5.49 10.41
C ALA A 12 34.28 6.89 10.10
N ALA A 13 34.13 7.87 11.00
CA ALA A 13 34.72 9.20 10.85
C ALA A 13 36.26 9.20 10.92
N ALA A 14 36.88 8.33 11.72
CA ALA A 14 38.33 8.18 11.78
C ALA A 14 38.91 7.45 10.55
N VAL A 15 38.17 6.50 9.96
CA VAL A 15 38.53 5.86 8.70
C VAL A 15 38.28 6.83 7.52
N LEU A 16 37.24 7.66 7.56
CA LEU A 16 36.97 8.70 6.58
C LEU A 16 38.03 9.83 6.61
N ALA A 17 38.58 10.15 7.78
CA ALA A 17 39.67 11.12 7.92
C ALA A 17 41.05 10.53 7.57
N ALA A 18 41.26 9.22 7.75
CA ALA A 18 42.53 8.55 7.39
C ALA A 18 42.64 8.19 5.91
N VAL A 19 41.51 8.04 5.19
CA VAL A 19 41.49 7.81 3.73
C VAL A 19 41.72 9.10 2.92
N PHE A 20 41.63 10.28 3.54
CA PHE A 20 41.99 11.56 2.91
C PHE A 20 43.48 11.94 3.02
N ALA A 21 44.32 11.10 3.64
CA ALA A 21 45.73 11.43 3.91
C ALA A 21 46.75 10.83 2.93
N ALA A 22 46.32 10.18 1.83
CA ALA A 22 47.25 9.57 0.88
C ALA A 22 46.73 9.43 -0.57
N LEU A 23 45.85 10.33 -1.01
CA LEU A 23 45.67 10.55 -2.46
C LEU A 23 46.73 11.57 -2.88
N PRO A 24 47.59 11.30 -3.90
CA PRO A 24 48.34 12.38 -4.50
C PRO A 24 47.30 13.36 -5.05
N ALA A 25 47.34 14.60 -4.57
CA ALA A 25 46.42 15.65 -4.96
C ALA A 25 46.56 15.93 -6.47
N PHE A 26 45.84 15.19 -7.30
CA PHE A 26 45.53 15.58 -8.67
C PHE A 26 44.25 16.45 -8.73
N ALA A 27 43.74 16.91 -7.58
CA ALA A 27 42.44 17.58 -7.49
C ALA A 27 42.47 19.12 -7.70
N GLN A 28 43.53 19.69 -8.27
CA GLN A 28 43.52 21.11 -8.65
C GLN A 28 43.71 21.24 -10.16
N SER A 29 42.65 21.68 -10.85
CA SER A 29 42.77 22.22 -12.20
C SER A 29 43.79 23.37 -12.14
N PRO A 30 44.92 23.29 -12.87
CA PRO A 30 46.08 24.19 -12.69
C PRO A 30 45.75 25.65 -13.04
N GLY A 31 44.61 25.89 -13.68
CA GLY A 31 44.11 27.18 -14.11
C GLY A 31 44.82 27.71 -15.34
N MET A 32 46.14 27.57 -15.40
CA MET A 32 46.96 27.77 -16.59
C MET A 32 48.05 26.71 -16.65
N VAL A 33 48.48 26.35 -17.86
CA VAL A 33 49.60 25.43 -18.10
C VAL A 33 50.60 26.01 -19.10
N ILE A 34 51.85 25.62 -18.98
CA ILE A 34 52.93 26.02 -19.89
C ILE A 34 52.78 25.23 -21.18
N SER A 35 52.76 25.95 -22.31
CA SER A 35 52.54 25.35 -23.63
C SER A 35 53.64 25.66 -24.64
N GLU A 36 54.35 26.78 -24.50
CA GLU A 36 55.50 27.11 -25.33
C GLU A 36 56.44 28.05 -24.57
N TYR A 37 57.72 28.08 -24.92
CA TYR A 37 58.64 29.14 -24.52
C TYR A 37 59.70 29.41 -25.59
N LEU A 38 60.16 30.65 -25.66
CA LEU A 38 61.33 31.07 -26.44
C LEU A 38 62.41 31.58 -25.49
N ALA A 39 63.40 30.74 -25.21
CA ALA A 39 64.53 31.07 -24.34
C ALA A 39 65.73 31.66 -25.10
N ASN A 40 65.92 31.27 -26.37
CA ASN A 40 67.10 31.64 -27.16
C ASN A 40 66.69 32.37 -28.44
N PRO A 41 66.21 33.63 -28.38
CA PRO A 41 65.81 34.37 -29.57
C PRO A 41 67.05 34.69 -30.44
N SER A 42 66.86 34.83 -31.75
CA SER A 42 67.98 35.16 -32.64
C SER A 42 68.51 36.57 -32.37
N GLY A 43 69.75 36.66 -31.86
CA GLY A 43 70.42 37.94 -31.62
C GLY A 43 70.64 38.18 -30.13
N THR A 44 70.09 39.27 -29.60
CA THR A 44 70.12 39.58 -28.16
C THR A 44 68.94 38.91 -27.46
N ASP A 45 69.19 38.22 -26.35
CA ASP A 45 68.14 37.51 -25.60
C ASP A 45 67.11 38.49 -25.01
N SER A 46 67.58 39.54 -24.34
CA SER A 46 66.70 40.58 -23.84
C SER A 46 66.30 41.60 -24.93
N PRO A 47 65.04 42.08 -24.96
CA PRO A 47 63.87 41.67 -24.18
C PRO A 47 62.90 40.85 -25.04
N PHE A 48 63.38 39.79 -25.70
CA PHE A 48 62.62 39.04 -26.70
C PHE A 48 62.11 37.68 -26.21
N GLU A 49 62.63 37.17 -25.10
CA GLU A 49 62.23 35.90 -24.50
C GLU A 49 60.78 35.92 -23.99
N TYR A 50 60.11 34.77 -24.00
CA TYR A 50 58.75 34.64 -23.47
C TYR A 50 58.38 33.21 -23.10
N VAL A 51 57.29 33.08 -22.35
CA VAL A 51 56.51 31.85 -22.18
C VAL A 51 55.07 32.07 -22.69
N GLU A 52 54.53 31.06 -23.35
CA GLU A 52 53.12 30.93 -23.73
C GLU A 52 52.41 30.00 -22.74
N LEU A 53 51.26 30.46 -22.25
CA LEU A 53 50.41 29.75 -21.31
C LEU A 53 49.02 29.52 -21.94
N VAL A 54 48.38 28.41 -21.56
CA VAL A 54 46.99 28.10 -21.93
C VAL A 54 46.14 28.11 -20.68
N ALA A 55 45.08 28.92 -20.67
CA ALA A 55 44.10 28.93 -19.60
C ALA A 55 43.21 27.68 -19.65
N THR A 56 43.03 27.02 -18.51
CA THR A 56 42.27 25.76 -18.38
C THR A 56 40.87 25.98 -17.79
N ARG A 57 40.62 27.20 -17.31
CA ARG A 57 39.35 27.69 -16.75
C ARG A 57 39.30 29.21 -16.84
N THR A 58 38.16 29.79 -16.51
CA THR A 58 38.04 31.23 -16.32
C THR A 58 38.85 31.70 -15.11
N ILE A 59 39.65 32.75 -15.28
CA ILE A 59 40.47 33.37 -14.22
C ILE A 59 40.31 34.88 -14.30
N ASP A 60 40.04 35.51 -13.15
CA ASP A 60 40.22 36.94 -12.93
C ASP A 60 41.49 37.14 -12.09
N PHE A 61 42.51 37.76 -12.66
CA PHE A 61 43.82 37.90 -12.03
C PHE A 61 43.84 38.92 -10.87
N THR A 62 42.77 39.71 -10.71
CA THR A 62 42.60 40.55 -9.51
C THR A 62 42.14 39.73 -8.30
N VAL A 63 41.52 38.58 -8.55
CA VAL A 63 41.02 37.64 -7.53
C VAL A 63 42.00 36.50 -7.30
N THR A 64 42.51 35.88 -8.37
CA THR A 64 43.51 34.81 -8.34
C THR A 64 44.75 35.26 -9.09
N PRO A 65 45.68 35.96 -8.43
CA PRO A 65 46.91 36.41 -9.07
C PRO A 65 47.82 35.22 -9.38
N TYR A 66 48.53 35.31 -10.49
CA TYR A 66 49.53 34.32 -10.88
C TYR A 66 50.92 34.95 -10.89
N THR A 67 51.95 34.11 -10.78
CA THR A 67 53.35 34.51 -10.94
C THR A 67 54.07 33.53 -11.84
N VAL A 68 54.80 34.04 -12.84
CA VAL A 68 55.76 33.25 -13.62
C VAL A 68 57.16 33.54 -13.10
N VAL A 69 57.93 32.51 -12.82
CA VAL A 69 59.32 32.64 -12.39
C VAL A 69 60.22 31.91 -13.38
N PHE A 70 61.19 32.63 -13.93
CA PHE A 70 62.25 32.08 -14.76
C PHE A 70 63.50 31.83 -13.93
N SER A 71 64.28 30.81 -14.26
CA SER A 71 65.65 30.66 -13.77
C SER A 71 66.66 30.81 -14.91
N ASN A 72 67.76 31.50 -14.62
CA ASN A 72 68.86 31.72 -15.54
C ASN A 72 70.14 31.16 -14.95
N ASN A 73 70.82 30.30 -15.71
CA ASN A 73 71.94 29.46 -15.28
C ASN A 73 71.58 28.71 -13.99
N GLY A 74 70.49 27.93 -14.07
CA GLY A 74 69.68 27.20 -13.07
C GLY A 74 70.18 26.85 -11.67
N THR A 75 71.43 27.09 -11.30
CA THR A 75 72.04 27.01 -9.97
C THR A 75 71.06 27.26 -8.83
N ALA A 76 70.61 26.17 -8.22
CA ALA A 76 69.64 26.23 -7.15
C ALA A 76 70.28 26.73 -5.86
N THR A 77 69.48 27.39 -5.03
CA THR A 77 69.81 27.73 -3.65
C THR A 77 68.76 27.13 -2.73
N ALA A 78 68.94 27.19 -1.40
CA ALA A 78 67.90 26.77 -0.46
C ALA A 78 66.57 27.54 -0.63
N ASN A 79 66.59 28.71 -1.28
CA ASN A 79 65.42 29.51 -1.58
C ASN A 79 64.66 29.06 -2.85
N GLY A 80 65.23 28.17 -3.67
CA GLY A 80 64.57 27.64 -4.87
C GLY A 80 64.06 28.75 -5.80
N TRP A 81 62.78 28.69 -6.17
CA TRP A 81 62.13 29.64 -7.08
C TRP A 81 62.22 31.11 -6.64
N ARG A 82 62.27 31.39 -5.33
CA ARG A 82 62.39 32.75 -4.80
C ARG A 82 63.84 33.21 -4.53
N ALA A 83 64.83 32.57 -5.15
CA ALA A 83 66.24 32.93 -4.95
C ALA A 83 66.55 34.40 -5.29
N GLY A 84 65.95 34.93 -6.37
CA GLY A 84 66.11 36.31 -6.80
C GLY A 84 67.50 36.62 -7.37
N ALA A 85 67.91 37.90 -7.27
CA ALA A 85 69.16 38.41 -7.82
C ALA A 85 69.34 38.06 -9.32
N GLY A 86 70.50 37.52 -9.73
CA GLY A 86 70.72 37.08 -11.11
C GLY A 86 70.27 35.65 -11.40
N LEU A 87 69.64 34.94 -10.44
CA LEU A 87 69.34 33.51 -10.54
C LEU A 87 67.90 33.24 -10.95
N THR A 88 66.93 33.89 -10.29
CA THR A 88 65.52 33.77 -10.66
C THR A 88 64.87 35.13 -10.86
N TYR A 89 63.91 35.20 -11.78
CA TYR A 89 63.27 36.42 -12.19
C TYR A 89 61.75 36.23 -12.28
N ALA A 90 60.98 37.05 -11.55
CA ALA A 90 59.54 36.91 -11.45
C ALA A 90 58.76 37.94 -12.28
N PHE A 91 57.62 37.50 -12.81
CA PHE A 91 56.62 38.29 -13.53
C PHE A 91 55.27 38.11 -12.82
N ALA A 92 54.76 39.16 -12.20
CA ALA A 92 53.47 39.15 -11.49
C ALA A 92 52.31 39.43 -12.45
N ILE A 93 51.30 38.57 -12.43
CA ILE A 93 50.06 38.68 -13.20
C ILE A 93 48.93 38.99 -12.21
N THR A 94 48.56 40.26 -12.11
CA THR A 94 47.63 40.76 -11.07
C THR A 94 46.41 41.49 -11.64
N SER A 95 46.25 41.50 -12.97
CA SER A 95 45.17 42.21 -13.65
C SER A 95 44.78 41.54 -14.96
N GLY A 96 43.55 41.75 -15.39
CA GLY A 96 42.97 41.13 -16.59
C GLY A 96 42.25 39.83 -16.27
N SER A 97 41.67 39.22 -17.30
CA SER A 97 40.94 37.95 -17.20
C SER A 97 41.15 37.10 -18.44
N VAL A 98 41.02 35.79 -18.27
CA VAL A 98 41.07 34.78 -19.34
C VAL A 98 39.93 33.79 -19.16
N VAL A 99 39.55 33.10 -20.24
CA VAL A 99 38.63 31.96 -20.24
C VAL A 99 39.34 30.68 -20.68
N ALA A 100 38.73 29.52 -20.44
CA ALA A 100 39.32 28.24 -20.85
C ALA A 100 39.60 28.22 -22.36
N GLY A 101 40.82 27.86 -22.73
CA GLY A 101 41.30 27.80 -24.12
C GLY A 101 42.05 29.04 -24.57
N ASP A 102 42.04 30.14 -23.81
CA ASP A 102 42.82 31.33 -24.16
C ASP A 102 44.32 31.02 -24.13
N VAL A 103 45.03 31.49 -25.17
CA VAL A 103 46.49 31.42 -25.31
C VAL A 103 47.08 32.81 -25.00
N VAL A 104 47.98 32.87 -24.03
CA VAL A 104 48.49 34.12 -23.47
C VAL A 104 49.99 34.09 -23.22
N TYR A 105 50.61 35.26 -23.14
CA TYR A 105 52.07 35.39 -23.10
C TYR A 105 52.58 36.21 -21.90
N VAL A 106 53.71 35.79 -21.36
CA VAL A 106 54.46 36.48 -20.29
C VAL A 106 55.93 36.52 -20.67
N GLY A 107 56.58 37.68 -20.58
CA GLY A 107 58.01 37.77 -20.88
C GLY A 107 58.52 39.16 -21.22
N GLY A 108 59.52 39.19 -22.08
CA GLY A 108 60.18 40.40 -22.52
C GLY A 108 59.25 41.40 -23.21
N SER A 109 59.52 42.70 -23.05
CA SER A 109 58.71 43.78 -23.64
C SER A 109 58.70 43.79 -25.17
N SER A 110 59.68 43.16 -25.80
CA SER A 110 59.79 43.03 -27.26
C SER A 110 59.55 41.60 -27.74
N MET A 111 58.90 40.75 -26.92
CA MET A 111 58.55 39.39 -27.35
C MET A 111 57.73 39.42 -28.65
N VAL A 112 58.08 38.49 -29.54
CA VAL A 112 57.55 38.41 -30.92
C VAL A 112 56.05 38.07 -31.01
N PRO A 113 55.44 37.25 -30.11
CA PRO A 113 54.03 36.90 -30.23
C PRO A 113 53.10 38.12 -30.27
N THR A 114 52.04 38.04 -31.08
CA THR A 114 51.05 39.11 -31.27
C THR A 114 49.77 38.90 -30.44
N GLY A 115 49.62 37.75 -29.79
CA GLY A 115 48.47 37.43 -28.94
C GLY A 115 48.47 38.18 -27.60
N THR A 116 47.57 37.79 -26.70
CA THR A 116 47.34 38.49 -25.43
C THR A 116 48.57 38.41 -24.52
N LYS A 117 49.17 39.56 -24.22
CA LYS A 117 50.33 39.67 -23.34
C LYS A 117 49.86 40.03 -21.93
N LEU A 118 49.84 39.05 -21.02
CA LEU A 118 49.39 39.28 -19.63
C LEU A 118 50.39 40.11 -18.83
N ARG A 119 51.68 39.94 -19.10
CA ARG A 119 52.75 40.70 -18.43
C ARG A 119 53.98 40.83 -19.31
N THR A 120 54.48 42.06 -19.45
CA THR A 120 55.69 42.38 -20.22
C THR A 120 56.67 43.22 -19.40
N ILE A 121 57.95 42.86 -19.40
CA ILE A 121 59.02 43.64 -18.75
C ILE A 121 60.21 43.76 -19.72
N ASN A 122 60.85 44.92 -19.82
CA ASN A 122 62.14 45.01 -20.51
C ASN A 122 63.22 44.41 -19.61
N THR A 123 63.52 43.13 -19.81
CA THR A 123 64.38 42.36 -18.90
C THR A 123 65.81 42.92 -18.82
N GLY A 124 66.28 43.65 -19.84
CA GLY A 124 67.63 44.20 -19.90
C GLY A 124 67.83 45.46 -19.06
N THR A 125 66.75 46.14 -18.72
CA THR A 125 66.79 47.42 -17.98
C THR A 125 65.95 47.42 -16.71
N THR A 126 65.10 46.42 -16.52
CA THR A 126 64.14 46.37 -15.42
C THR A 126 64.34 45.07 -14.63
N ALA A 127 64.34 45.19 -13.31
CA ALA A 127 64.37 44.06 -12.38
C ALA A 127 63.02 43.32 -12.36
N GLY A 128 63.03 42.09 -11.86
CA GLY A 128 61.81 41.29 -11.73
C GLY A 128 60.92 41.76 -10.59
N ASP A 129 59.67 41.28 -10.61
CA ASP A 129 58.65 41.69 -9.64
C ASP A 129 58.93 41.12 -8.24
N GLY A 130 58.44 41.81 -7.19
CA GLY A 130 58.48 41.31 -5.82
C GLY A 130 59.89 41.09 -5.23
N THR A 131 60.91 41.79 -5.74
CA THR A 131 62.35 41.65 -5.41
C THR A 131 63.04 40.39 -5.96
N ILE A 132 62.35 39.64 -6.83
CA ILE A 132 62.87 38.41 -7.43
C ILE A 132 63.34 38.73 -8.86
N GLY A 133 64.63 38.98 -9.01
CA GLY A 133 65.30 39.16 -10.31
C GLY A 133 65.93 40.54 -10.48
N ASN A 134 67.13 40.58 -11.05
CA ASN A 134 67.80 41.81 -11.48
C ASN A 134 67.62 42.02 -12.98
N ALA A 135 67.78 43.26 -13.45
CA ALA A 135 67.88 43.52 -14.88
C ALA A 135 69.04 42.72 -15.48
N ASN A 136 68.78 42.02 -16.58
CA ASN A 136 69.75 41.19 -17.27
C ASN A 136 69.72 41.41 -18.78
N ALA A 137 70.78 42.03 -19.30
CA ALA A 137 70.94 42.31 -20.73
C ALA A 137 71.12 41.03 -21.57
N THR A 138 71.52 39.91 -20.96
CA THR A 138 71.66 38.61 -21.63
C THR A 138 70.41 37.74 -21.49
N GLY A 139 69.25 38.32 -21.15
CA GLY A 139 68.01 37.58 -21.01
C GLY A 139 67.78 36.98 -19.62
N VAL A 140 66.57 36.50 -19.37
CA VAL A 140 66.13 35.94 -18.07
C VAL A 140 65.65 34.50 -18.16
N LEU A 141 65.33 34.01 -19.35
CA LEU A 141 65.18 32.59 -19.63
C LEU A 141 66.58 32.13 -20.03
N GLY A 142 67.27 31.39 -19.17
CA GLY A 142 68.60 30.90 -19.55
C GLY A 142 68.52 30.07 -20.85
N ASN A 143 69.61 30.06 -21.61
CA ASN A 143 69.67 29.42 -22.93
C ASN A 143 69.76 27.88 -22.87
N GLY A 144 69.66 27.29 -21.69
CA GLY A 144 69.93 25.89 -21.44
C GLY A 144 71.41 25.64 -21.10
N GLY A 145 71.83 24.39 -21.24
CA GLY A 145 73.19 23.95 -20.97
C GLY A 145 73.28 22.91 -19.84
N GLY A 146 74.46 22.76 -19.27
CA GLY A 146 74.74 21.71 -18.28
C GLY A 146 74.07 21.93 -16.92
N ASN A 147 73.68 23.18 -16.62
CA ASN A 147 72.85 23.55 -15.48
C ASN A 147 71.46 23.89 -16.03
N ALA A 148 70.47 23.03 -15.81
CA ALA A 148 69.15 23.18 -16.40
C ALA A 148 68.48 24.50 -15.97
N ASP A 149 68.02 25.27 -16.94
CA ASP A 149 67.17 26.45 -16.74
C ASP A 149 65.70 26.05 -16.63
N SER A 150 64.85 26.97 -16.22
CA SER A 150 63.47 26.62 -15.92
C SER A 150 62.46 27.74 -15.95
N ILE A 151 61.19 27.32 -16.04
CA ILE A 151 60.01 28.13 -15.91
C ILE A 151 59.10 27.48 -14.86
N GLY A 152 58.70 28.24 -13.85
CA GLY A 152 57.71 27.83 -12.86
C GLY A 152 56.51 28.76 -12.90
N LEU A 153 55.31 28.20 -12.99
CA LEU A 153 54.04 28.92 -12.98
C LEU A 153 53.35 28.70 -11.64
N PHE A 154 52.95 29.77 -10.97
CA PHE A 154 52.36 29.75 -9.64
C PHE A 154 51.01 30.46 -9.64
N ASP A 155 50.02 29.91 -8.95
CA ASP A 155 48.68 30.49 -8.76
C ASP A 155 48.59 31.37 -7.50
N VAL A 156 49.72 31.96 -7.11
CA VAL A 156 49.83 32.89 -5.99
C VAL A 156 50.50 34.18 -6.41
N ALA A 157 50.25 35.24 -5.65
CA ALA A 157 50.95 36.50 -5.80
C ALA A 157 52.46 36.35 -5.52
N VAL A 158 53.29 37.12 -6.23
CA VAL A 158 54.76 37.07 -6.09
C VAL A 158 55.24 37.26 -4.64
N ALA A 159 54.55 38.10 -3.87
CA ALA A 159 54.86 38.35 -2.46
C ALA A 159 54.61 37.15 -1.54
N SER A 160 53.82 36.17 -1.99
CA SER A 160 53.46 34.96 -1.25
C SER A 160 54.39 33.78 -1.55
N LEU A 161 55.32 33.91 -2.48
CA LEU A 161 56.28 32.85 -2.80
C LEU A 161 57.22 32.58 -1.62
N THR A 162 57.30 31.31 -1.22
CA THR A 162 58.26 30.78 -0.25
C THR A 162 59.17 29.74 -0.93
N SER A 163 60.17 29.23 -0.21
CA SER A 163 61.05 28.17 -0.73
C SER A 163 60.36 26.81 -0.85
N SER A 164 59.12 26.69 -0.34
CA SER A 164 58.29 25.50 -0.37
C SER A 164 57.03 25.68 -1.23
N THR A 165 56.84 26.83 -1.88
CA THR A 165 55.72 27.00 -2.79
C THR A 165 55.94 26.11 -4.01
N VAL A 166 54.94 25.27 -4.29
CA VAL A 166 54.93 24.37 -5.43
C VAL A 166 54.26 25.09 -6.61
N PRO A 167 54.88 25.13 -7.80
CA PRO A 167 54.22 25.67 -8.98
C PRO A 167 53.04 24.79 -9.39
N VAL A 168 52.03 25.36 -10.04
CA VAL A 168 50.93 24.60 -10.67
C VAL A 168 51.37 23.92 -11.96
N ASP A 169 52.40 24.46 -12.63
CA ASP A 169 53.07 23.81 -13.74
C ASP A 169 54.51 24.29 -13.83
N ALA A 170 55.41 23.44 -14.29
CA ALA A 170 56.82 23.77 -14.41
C ALA A 170 57.44 23.05 -15.59
N ILE A 171 58.55 23.59 -16.09
CA ILE A 171 59.42 22.92 -17.05
C ILE A 171 60.87 23.28 -16.76
N PHE A 172 61.73 22.27 -16.76
CA PHE A 172 63.18 22.42 -16.77
C PHE A 172 63.70 22.00 -18.13
N TYR A 173 64.70 22.70 -18.66
CA TYR A 173 65.27 22.43 -19.96
C TYR A 173 66.77 22.64 -19.95
N GLY A 174 67.48 21.88 -20.79
CA GLY A 174 68.93 21.86 -20.76
C GLY A 174 69.52 20.57 -21.34
N THR A 175 70.84 20.43 -21.24
CA THR A 175 71.55 19.16 -21.52
C THR A 175 71.78 18.33 -20.27
N GLY A 176 71.55 18.89 -19.08
CA GLY A 176 71.63 18.19 -17.80
C GLY A 176 71.17 19.07 -16.63
N THR A 177 70.98 18.46 -15.47
CA THR A 177 70.55 19.18 -14.25
C THR A 177 71.66 20.04 -13.65
N GLY A 178 72.91 19.55 -13.66
CA GLY A 178 74.07 20.29 -13.15
C GLY A 178 73.85 20.84 -11.75
N THR A 179 74.12 22.14 -11.57
CA THR A 179 73.94 22.84 -10.29
C THR A 179 72.49 23.23 -10.00
N ALA A 180 71.53 22.93 -10.88
CA ALA A 180 70.10 23.17 -10.62
C ALA A 180 69.53 22.28 -9.50
N VAL A 181 70.28 21.26 -9.06
CA VAL A 181 69.95 20.43 -7.90
C VAL A 181 70.84 20.80 -6.71
N VAL A 182 70.24 21.12 -5.56
CA VAL A 182 70.97 21.35 -4.30
C VAL A 182 70.87 20.12 -3.41
N THR A 183 72.01 19.67 -2.87
CA THR A 183 72.10 18.59 -1.86
C THR A 183 71.21 17.39 -2.21
N ALA A 184 71.44 16.79 -3.39
CA ALA A 184 70.68 15.65 -3.92
C ALA A 184 69.15 15.77 -3.73
N GLY A 185 68.61 16.96 -4.00
CA GLY A 185 67.18 17.23 -4.01
C GLY A 185 66.51 17.21 -2.63
N SER A 186 67.23 17.64 -1.60
CA SER A 186 66.66 17.95 -0.26
C SER A 186 66.36 19.44 -0.06
N ALA A 187 66.82 20.30 -0.97
CA ALA A 187 66.54 21.74 -1.03
C ALA A 187 66.55 22.22 -2.50
N GLY A 188 66.06 23.43 -2.79
CA GLY A 188 65.99 23.95 -4.15
C GLY A 188 64.57 24.10 -4.68
N TYR A 189 64.40 23.91 -6.00
CA TYR A 189 63.12 24.08 -6.69
C TYR A 189 62.12 22.98 -6.33
N GLU A 190 60.92 23.38 -5.90
CA GLU A 190 59.77 22.48 -5.80
C GLU A 190 59.20 22.18 -7.19
N LEU A 191 58.76 20.94 -7.39
CA LEU A 191 58.14 20.47 -8.62
C LEU A 191 56.65 20.20 -8.40
N PRO A 192 55.82 20.44 -9.43
CA PRO A 192 54.41 20.06 -9.40
C PRO A 192 54.25 18.55 -9.39
N VAL A 193 53.05 18.09 -9.07
CA VAL A 193 52.58 16.77 -9.47
C VAL A 193 51.83 16.95 -10.80
N ASN A 194 52.43 16.54 -11.91
CA ASN A 194 51.84 16.64 -13.24
C ASN A 194 52.30 15.47 -14.12
N ASP A 195 52.15 15.59 -15.44
CA ASP A 195 52.53 14.56 -16.41
C ASP A 195 54.05 14.32 -16.52
N ARG A 196 54.88 15.25 -16.03
CA ARG A 196 56.34 15.18 -16.07
C ARG A 196 56.99 14.97 -14.71
N TYR A 197 56.30 15.34 -13.64
CA TYR A 197 56.85 15.40 -12.30
C TYR A 197 55.91 14.74 -11.28
N SER A 198 56.49 14.05 -10.31
CA SER A 198 55.78 13.36 -9.23
C SER A 198 55.72 14.17 -7.93
N GLY A 199 55.95 15.48 -7.99
CA GLY A 199 56.10 16.36 -6.81
C GLY A 199 57.48 16.28 -6.14
N GLY A 200 57.65 17.12 -5.12
CA GLY A 200 58.90 17.22 -4.33
C GLY A 200 59.96 18.09 -5.00
N LYS A 201 61.21 18.03 -4.53
CA LYS A 201 62.31 18.83 -5.07
C LYS A 201 62.87 18.26 -6.37
N LEU A 202 63.43 19.13 -7.22
CA LEU A 202 64.18 18.71 -8.42
C LEU A 202 65.30 17.72 -8.07
N GLN A 203 65.35 16.61 -8.80
CA GLN A 203 66.34 15.54 -8.67
C GLN A 203 67.16 15.40 -9.95
N THR A 204 68.30 14.71 -9.88
CA THR A 204 69.11 14.37 -11.06
C THR A 204 68.38 13.44 -12.04
N THR A 205 67.35 12.74 -11.57
CA THR A 205 66.48 11.86 -12.37
C THR A 205 65.20 12.54 -12.86
N SER A 206 64.95 13.81 -12.48
CA SER A 206 63.78 14.54 -12.94
C SER A 206 63.82 14.76 -14.45
N PHE A 207 62.63 14.87 -15.05
CA PHE A 207 62.52 15.18 -16.48
C PHE A 207 63.12 16.56 -16.80
N ILE A 208 63.98 16.58 -17.83
CA ILE A 208 64.55 17.79 -18.44
C ILE A 208 64.15 17.78 -19.92
N ALA A 209 63.48 18.84 -20.36
CA ALA A 209 63.16 19.07 -21.75
C ALA A 209 64.42 19.39 -22.57
N LEU A 210 64.29 19.27 -23.89
CA LEU A 210 65.38 19.47 -24.84
C LEU A 210 65.96 20.88 -24.73
N GLU A 211 67.27 20.98 -25.02
CA GLU A 211 67.96 22.26 -25.15
C GLU A 211 67.22 23.19 -26.14
N PRO A 212 66.98 24.46 -25.77
CA PRO A 212 66.35 25.43 -26.67
C PRO A 212 67.17 25.66 -27.93
N ALA A 213 66.50 25.73 -29.08
CA ALA A 213 67.15 26.04 -30.35
C ALA A 213 67.20 27.55 -30.59
N ASN A 214 68.28 28.02 -31.24
CA ASN A 214 68.42 29.43 -31.56
C ASN A 214 67.29 29.89 -32.50
N GLY A 215 66.63 30.98 -32.10
CA GLY A 215 65.53 31.62 -32.81
C GLY A 215 64.24 30.82 -32.87
N THR A 216 64.18 29.65 -32.24
CA THR A 216 63.09 28.70 -32.44
C THR A 216 62.48 28.33 -31.08
N PRO A 217 61.17 28.55 -30.87
CA PRO A 217 60.54 28.20 -29.61
C PRO A 217 60.47 26.69 -29.40
N THR A 218 60.30 26.30 -28.14
CA THR A 218 60.01 24.93 -27.73
C THR A 218 58.56 24.87 -27.28
N HIS A 219 57.75 24.02 -27.91
CA HIS A 219 56.32 23.87 -27.58
C HIS A 219 56.00 22.47 -27.04
N ALA A 220 54.94 22.39 -26.25
CA ALA A 220 54.37 21.19 -25.68
C ALA A 220 53.13 20.75 -26.46
N THR A 221 53.04 19.47 -26.82
CA THR A 221 51.83 18.87 -27.40
C THR A 221 51.22 17.86 -26.44
N GLY A 222 49.90 17.92 -26.23
CA GLY A 222 49.19 17.00 -25.35
C GLY A 222 47.71 17.34 -25.20
N ALA A 223 46.96 16.51 -24.46
CA ALA A 223 45.58 16.78 -24.13
C ALA A 223 45.40 16.85 -22.60
N LEU A 224 44.84 17.96 -22.10
CA LEU A 224 44.58 18.14 -20.68
C LEU A 224 43.09 17.92 -20.40
N ASN A 225 42.78 17.02 -19.47
CA ASN A 225 41.43 16.93 -18.93
C ASN A 225 41.21 18.07 -17.94
N VAL A 226 40.34 19.01 -18.29
CA VAL A 226 40.14 20.24 -17.50
C VAL A 226 39.43 20.00 -16.18
N ALA A 227 38.67 18.91 -16.06
CA ALA A 227 37.95 18.55 -14.84
C ALA A 227 38.86 17.85 -13.83
N SER A 228 39.67 16.88 -14.28
CA SER A 228 40.58 16.12 -13.41
C SER A 228 41.98 16.73 -13.29
N GLY A 229 42.35 17.72 -14.12
CA GLY A 229 43.71 18.25 -14.19
C GLY A 229 44.76 17.26 -14.72
N SER A 230 44.33 16.07 -15.18
CA SER A 230 45.22 15.01 -15.61
C SER A 230 45.52 15.06 -17.11
N TRP A 231 46.72 14.62 -17.48
CA TRP A 231 47.11 14.40 -18.86
C TRP A 231 47.00 12.90 -19.20
N PRO A 232 46.06 12.46 -20.06
CA PRO A 232 45.93 11.05 -20.42
C PRO A 232 47.18 10.50 -21.11
N THR A 233 47.91 11.37 -21.80
CA THR A 233 49.23 11.11 -22.38
C THR A 233 50.19 12.17 -21.90
N VAL A 234 51.43 11.77 -21.58
CA VAL A 234 52.49 12.69 -21.19
C VAL A 234 52.74 13.71 -22.29
N ARG A 235 52.77 15.01 -21.98
CA ARG A 235 53.03 16.07 -22.97
C ARG A 235 54.38 15.86 -23.61
N THR A 236 54.48 15.90 -24.94
CA THR A 236 55.76 15.89 -25.64
C THR A 236 56.28 17.30 -25.87
N TRP A 237 57.60 17.50 -25.83
CA TRP A 237 58.23 18.81 -26.05
C TRP A 237 59.13 18.76 -27.26
N ALA A 238 59.01 19.73 -28.17
CA ALA A 238 59.81 19.80 -29.39
C ALA A 238 60.15 21.24 -29.76
N THR A 239 61.32 21.45 -30.36
CA THR A 239 61.70 22.72 -30.98
C THR A 239 61.15 22.78 -32.40
N ALA A 240 60.29 23.77 -32.67
CA ALA A 240 59.80 24.02 -34.02
C ALA A 240 59.41 25.49 -34.18
N ALA A 241 59.23 25.94 -35.43
CA ALA A 241 58.77 27.29 -35.71
C ALA A 241 57.44 27.56 -34.98
N ALA A 242 57.31 28.78 -34.43
CA ALA A 242 56.09 29.22 -33.77
C ALA A 242 54.87 29.00 -34.69
N THR A 243 53.87 28.28 -34.18
CA THR A 243 52.56 28.18 -34.81
C THR A 243 51.62 29.21 -34.19
N ALA A 244 50.62 29.68 -34.95
CA ALA A 244 49.57 30.52 -34.35
C ALA A 244 48.68 29.65 -33.44
N GLY A 245 48.74 29.86 -32.12
CA GLY A 245 47.96 29.14 -31.13
C GLY A 245 48.69 27.94 -30.50
N THR A 246 48.03 27.27 -29.57
CA THR A 246 48.61 26.16 -28.79
C THR A 246 48.33 24.79 -29.41
N THR A 247 49.23 23.82 -29.23
CA THR A 247 49.00 22.40 -29.55
C THR A 247 48.49 21.60 -28.34
N ILE A 248 48.21 22.26 -27.22
CA ILE A 248 47.50 21.69 -26.07
C ILE A 248 46.00 21.67 -26.34
N THR A 249 45.39 20.49 -26.35
CA THR A 249 43.94 20.34 -26.46
C THR A 249 43.31 20.25 -25.07
N LEU A 250 42.31 21.07 -24.79
CA LEU A 250 41.51 20.94 -23.56
C LEU A 250 40.35 19.97 -23.82
N ILE A 251 40.23 18.93 -23.00
CA ILE A 251 39.15 17.95 -23.08
C ILE A 251 38.32 17.96 -21.80
N SER A 252 37.00 17.84 -21.92
CA SER A 252 36.08 17.64 -20.80
C SER A 252 35.70 16.16 -20.69
N PRO A 253 35.54 15.60 -19.48
CA PRO A 253 34.98 14.27 -19.32
C PRO A 253 33.51 14.24 -19.79
N PRO A 254 33.00 13.09 -20.26
CA PRO A 254 31.59 12.93 -20.58
C PRO A 254 30.71 12.99 -19.32
N ASN A 255 29.46 13.41 -19.49
CA ASN A 255 28.44 13.32 -18.46
C ASN A 255 27.87 11.91 -18.38
N LEU A 256 27.75 11.39 -17.16
CA LEU A 256 27.14 10.10 -16.87
C LEU A 256 25.70 10.26 -16.42
N THR A 257 24.83 9.42 -16.98
CA THR A 257 23.42 9.24 -16.60
C THR A 257 23.10 7.75 -16.43
N ILE A 258 22.03 7.44 -15.72
CA ILE A 258 21.37 6.13 -15.75
C ILE A 258 19.87 6.36 -16.02
N ASN A 259 19.24 5.46 -16.76
CA ASN A 259 17.80 5.54 -17.03
C ASN A 259 16.97 4.91 -15.91
N ASP A 260 15.69 5.30 -15.88
CA ASP A 260 14.66 4.61 -15.11
C ASP A 260 14.06 3.46 -15.94
N VAL A 261 13.49 2.47 -15.26
CA VAL A 261 12.85 1.30 -15.86
C VAL A 261 11.51 1.08 -15.17
N THR A 262 10.43 0.94 -15.95
CA THR A 262 9.09 0.61 -15.45
C THR A 262 8.57 -0.59 -16.20
N GLN A 263 8.21 -1.66 -15.51
CA GLN A 263 7.60 -2.87 -16.09
C GLN A 263 6.65 -3.53 -15.07
N SER A 264 5.91 -4.55 -15.50
CA SER A 264 5.17 -5.40 -14.57
C SER A 264 6.08 -6.48 -13.98
N GLU A 265 5.76 -6.96 -12.77
CA GLU A 265 6.51 -8.03 -12.12
C GLU A 265 6.25 -9.42 -12.71
N GLY A 266 5.05 -9.63 -13.25
CA GLY A 266 4.63 -10.88 -13.86
C GLY A 266 4.14 -11.89 -12.84
N ASN A 267 3.39 -12.89 -13.32
CA ASN A 267 2.61 -13.78 -12.45
C ASN A 267 3.42 -14.92 -11.74
N GLY A 268 4.75 -14.80 -11.66
CA GLY A 268 5.62 -15.87 -11.14
C GLY A 268 7.07 -15.81 -11.60
N GLY A 269 7.99 -16.25 -10.73
CA GLY A 269 9.41 -16.33 -11.07
C GLY A 269 10.09 -14.96 -10.97
N THR A 270 10.87 -14.59 -11.98
CA THR A 270 11.49 -13.24 -12.03
C THR A 270 11.36 -12.59 -13.40
N THR A 271 11.07 -11.29 -13.41
CA THR A 271 11.11 -10.41 -14.58
C THR A 271 12.41 -9.61 -14.62
N THR A 272 12.96 -9.41 -15.82
CA THR A 272 14.24 -8.73 -16.03
C THR A 272 14.07 -7.23 -16.29
N TYR A 273 14.65 -6.41 -15.42
CA TYR A 273 14.72 -4.96 -15.55
C TYR A 273 16.11 -4.57 -16.03
N THR A 274 16.24 -4.17 -17.30
CA THR A 274 17.54 -3.79 -17.90
C THR A 274 17.79 -2.30 -17.75
N PHE A 275 18.76 -1.95 -16.92
CA PHE A 275 19.26 -0.59 -16.75
C PHE A 275 20.45 -0.33 -17.66
N THR A 276 20.58 0.93 -18.10
CA THR A 276 21.65 1.42 -18.98
C THR A 276 22.30 2.66 -18.37
N VAL A 277 23.56 2.51 -17.98
CA VAL A 277 24.43 3.65 -17.68
C VAL A 277 24.93 4.22 -19.00
N SER A 278 24.75 5.52 -19.23
CA SER A 278 25.03 6.20 -20.49
C SER A 278 25.95 7.40 -20.32
N LEU A 279 26.82 7.61 -21.32
CA LEU A 279 27.66 8.78 -21.48
C LEU A 279 27.17 9.65 -22.64
N ASP A 280 27.24 10.97 -22.51
CA ASP A 280 26.88 11.91 -23.58
C ASP A 280 27.94 12.01 -24.71
N ALA A 281 29.13 11.49 -24.46
CA ALA A 281 30.19 11.28 -25.43
C ALA A 281 30.95 9.97 -25.12
N PRO A 282 31.61 9.35 -26.12
CA PRO A 282 32.36 8.11 -25.89
C PRO A 282 33.41 8.28 -24.79
N ALA A 283 33.58 7.22 -23.98
CA ALA A 283 34.54 7.21 -22.89
C ALA A 283 35.96 7.47 -23.41
N PRO A 284 36.76 8.29 -22.69
CA PRO A 284 38.11 8.64 -23.10
C PRO A 284 39.08 7.44 -22.98
N THR A 285 40.34 7.64 -23.39
CA THR A 285 41.42 6.68 -23.11
C THR A 285 41.47 6.37 -21.61
N GLY A 286 41.46 5.08 -21.25
CA GLY A 286 41.33 4.62 -19.85
C GLY A 286 39.91 4.23 -19.44
N GLY A 287 38.89 4.58 -20.22
CA GLY A 287 37.49 4.27 -19.94
C GLY A 287 36.88 5.13 -18.83
N VAL A 288 35.67 4.79 -18.45
CA VAL A 288 34.96 5.35 -17.28
C VAL A 288 34.62 4.20 -16.34
N THR A 289 35.01 4.31 -15.07
CA THR A 289 34.75 3.25 -14.07
C THR A 289 33.79 3.74 -12.98
N PHE A 290 32.96 2.85 -12.46
CA PHE A 290 31.97 3.14 -11.42
C PHE A 290 31.48 1.86 -10.73
N ASP A 291 30.83 2.01 -9.59
CA ASP A 291 30.14 0.94 -8.87
C ASP A 291 28.62 1.09 -9.04
N ILE A 292 27.89 -0.02 -9.06
CA ILE A 292 26.43 -0.06 -9.03
C ILE A 292 25.95 -0.77 -7.77
N ALA A 293 24.94 -0.23 -7.11
CA ALA A 293 24.21 -0.92 -6.06
C ALA A 293 22.72 -0.58 -6.09
N THR A 294 21.87 -1.60 -5.97
CA THR A 294 20.44 -1.39 -5.70
C THR A 294 20.21 -0.97 -4.25
N ALA A 295 19.13 -0.26 -3.98
CA ALA A 295 18.67 0.09 -2.65
C ALA A 295 17.14 0.02 -2.59
N ASP A 296 16.64 -0.39 -1.42
CA ASP A 296 15.20 -0.45 -1.14
C ASP A 296 14.59 0.97 -1.16
N ASP A 297 13.34 1.04 -1.58
CA ASP A 297 12.46 2.20 -1.36
C ASP A 297 11.09 1.72 -0.85
N SER A 298 10.04 1.72 -1.69
CA SER A 298 8.79 1.04 -1.31
C SER A 298 8.88 -0.46 -1.56
N ALA A 299 9.58 -0.87 -2.63
CA ALA A 299 9.95 -2.26 -2.88
C ALA A 299 11.20 -2.63 -2.06
N LEU A 300 11.19 -3.81 -1.46
CA LEU A 300 12.20 -4.36 -0.59
C LEU A 300 12.90 -5.56 -1.23
N ALA A 301 14.23 -5.62 -1.13
CA ALA A 301 15.02 -6.74 -1.66
C ALA A 301 14.73 -8.11 -1.00
N SER A 302 14.01 -8.10 0.13
CA SER A 302 13.59 -9.33 0.82
C SER A 302 12.41 -10.03 0.14
N SER A 303 11.66 -9.32 -0.70
CA SER A 303 10.41 -9.80 -1.30
C SER A 303 10.36 -9.51 -2.80
N ASP A 304 10.64 -8.28 -3.24
CA ASP A 304 10.12 -7.79 -4.52
C ASP A 304 11.19 -7.80 -5.62
N TYR A 305 12.46 -7.71 -5.23
CA TYR A 305 13.57 -7.77 -6.19
C TYR A 305 14.83 -8.40 -5.60
N ILE A 306 15.75 -8.82 -6.45
CA ILE A 306 17.04 -9.39 -6.03
C ILE A 306 18.08 -8.28 -5.95
N ALA A 307 18.53 -7.97 -4.73
CA ALA A 307 19.56 -6.97 -4.50
C ALA A 307 20.84 -7.24 -5.33
N LYS A 308 21.38 -6.17 -5.92
CA LYS A 308 22.57 -6.25 -6.78
C LYS A 308 23.64 -5.28 -6.32
N SER A 309 24.89 -5.75 -6.30
CA SER A 309 26.07 -4.92 -6.07
C SER A 309 27.16 -5.32 -7.06
N LEU A 310 27.56 -4.38 -7.91
CA LEU A 310 28.53 -4.57 -8.98
C LEU A 310 29.65 -3.54 -8.83
N PRO A 311 30.75 -3.88 -8.13
CA PRO A 311 31.89 -2.99 -8.02
C PRO A 311 32.71 -2.96 -9.32
N SER A 312 33.41 -1.87 -9.57
CA SER A 312 34.41 -1.70 -10.62
C SER A 312 33.90 -1.99 -12.05
N GLN A 313 32.66 -1.60 -12.34
CA GLN A 313 32.14 -1.65 -13.70
C GLN A 313 32.80 -0.59 -14.58
N THR A 314 32.89 -0.87 -15.87
CA THR A 314 33.64 -0.04 -16.82
C THR A 314 32.88 0.15 -18.12
N ILE A 315 32.72 1.39 -18.55
CA ILE A 315 32.47 1.70 -19.96
C ILE A 315 33.84 1.83 -20.63
N PRO A 316 34.23 0.87 -21.50
CA PRO A 316 35.56 0.87 -22.10
C PRO A 316 35.72 2.08 -23.04
N MET A 317 36.98 2.45 -23.29
CA MET A 317 37.29 3.55 -24.22
C MET A 317 36.53 3.40 -25.54
N ASN A 318 36.07 4.52 -26.09
CA ASN A 318 35.26 4.59 -27.30
C ASN A 318 33.86 3.93 -27.22
N SER A 319 33.43 3.44 -26.04
CA SER A 319 32.04 3.06 -25.79
C SER A 319 31.30 4.18 -25.06
N SER A 320 29.97 4.18 -25.14
CA SER A 320 29.13 5.18 -24.46
C SER A 320 28.13 4.57 -23.47
N THR A 321 28.02 3.24 -23.39
CA THR A 321 26.99 2.60 -22.57
C THR A 321 27.50 1.36 -21.86
N TYR A 322 26.88 1.07 -20.71
CA TYR A 322 27.00 -0.19 -19.98
C TYR A 322 25.60 -0.61 -19.52
N THR A 323 25.19 -1.83 -19.88
CA THR A 323 23.88 -2.38 -19.52
C THR A 323 24.02 -3.48 -18.48
N PHE A 324 23.06 -3.56 -17.56
CA PHE A 324 22.97 -4.65 -16.60
C PHE A 324 21.51 -4.87 -16.18
N ASP A 325 21.24 -6.09 -15.72
CA ASP A 325 19.90 -6.49 -15.33
C ASP A 325 19.70 -6.49 -13.81
N VAL A 326 18.54 -6.06 -13.34
CA VAL A 326 18.03 -6.36 -12.00
C VAL A 326 16.87 -7.32 -12.17
N LEU A 327 16.81 -8.37 -11.34
CA LEU A 327 15.72 -9.34 -11.37
C LEU A 327 14.67 -8.91 -10.34
N VAL A 328 13.43 -8.77 -10.79
CA VAL A 328 12.25 -8.47 -9.96
C VAL A 328 11.47 -9.77 -9.78
N ASN A 329 11.10 -10.11 -8.56
CA ASN A 329 10.32 -11.32 -8.27
C ASN A 329 8.87 -11.02 -8.64
N GLY A 330 8.21 -11.97 -9.32
CA GLY A 330 6.79 -11.86 -9.63
C GLY A 330 6.01 -12.95 -8.93
N ASP A 331 4.77 -12.66 -8.55
CA ASP A 331 3.84 -13.63 -7.98
C ASP A 331 2.37 -13.38 -8.38
N THR A 332 1.38 -13.73 -7.57
CA THR A 332 -0.05 -13.58 -7.92
C THR A 332 -0.84 -12.88 -6.81
N MET A 333 -0.14 -12.29 -5.85
CA MET A 333 -0.69 -11.69 -4.65
C MET A 333 -0.92 -10.21 -4.91
N PHE A 334 -2.18 -9.81 -4.92
CA PHE A 334 -2.53 -8.41 -5.20
C PHE A 334 -1.84 -7.41 -4.28
N GLU A 335 -1.15 -6.44 -4.89
CA GLU A 335 -0.41 -5.39 -4.21
C GLU A 335 -0.47 -4.01 -4.88
N GLN A 336 0.24 -3.02 -4.33
CA GLN A 336 0.37 -1.70 -4.97
C GLN A 336 1.59 -1.69 -5.89
N ASN A 337 1.65 -0.72 -6.80
CA ASN A 337 2.90 -0.45 -7.51
C ASN A 337 3.98 0.01 -6.52
N GLU A 338 5.21 -0.39 -6.77
CA GLU A 338 6.33 -0.12 -5.88
C GLU A 338 7.58 0.32 -6.65
N ASP A 339 8.53 0.95 -5.97
CA ASP A 339 9.78 1.42 -6.53
C ASP A 339 10.98 0.88 -5.75
N PHE A 340 12.08 0.61 -6.46
CA PHE A 340 13.43 0.47 -5.89
C PHE A 340 14.41 1.41 -6.59
N LEU A 341 15.55 1.67 -5.96
CA LEU A 341 16.57 2.59 -6.48
C LEU A 341 17.81 1.84 -6.96
N VAL A 342 18.49 2.43 -7.93
CA VAL A 342 19.78 1.97 -8.47
C VAL A 342 20.77 3.12 -8.40
N ASN A 343 21.79 2.99 -7.56
CA ASN A 343 22.80 4.01 -7.33
C ASN A 343 24.09 3.69 -8.10
N VAL A 344 24.59 4.68 -8.85
CA VAL A 344 25.90 4.67 -9.48
C VAL A 344 26.86 5.52 -8.65
N SER A 345 27.97 4.95 -8.20
CA SER A 345 28.91 5.59 -7.27
C SER A 345 30.36 5.34 -7.68
N ASN A 346 31.32 5.94 -6.95
CA ASN A 346 32.75 5.81 -7.21
C ASN A 346 33.14 6.06 -8.69
N ILE A 347 32.48 7.05 -9.30
CA ILE A 347 32.64 7.39 -10.72
C ILE A 347 34.00 8.04 -10.96
N ILE A 348 34.77 7.48 -11.88
CA ILE A 348 36.08 7.99 -12.32
C ILE A 348 36.04 8.12 -13.84
N GLY A 349 36.46 9.29 -14.35
CA GLY A 349 36.54 9.57 -15.80
C GLY A 349 35.28 10.19 -16.40
N ALA A 350 34.22 10.42 -15.62
CA ALA A 350 32.97 11.06 -16.04
C ALA A 350 32.43 12.01 -14.94
N THR A 351 31.56 12.94 -15.32
CA THR A 351 30.82 13.81 -14.40
C THR A 351 29.40 13.28 -14.17
N PRO A 352 28.96 13.03 -12.92
CA PRO A 352 27.62 12.55 -12.65
C PRO A 352 26.59 13.66 -12.89
N SER A 353 25.70 13.45 -13.87
CA SER A 353 24.57 14.35 -14.14
C SER A 353 23.24 13.78 -13.63
N SER A 354 23.07 12.46 -13.71
CA SER A 354 22.04 11.69 -12.99
C SER A 354 22.62 10.33 -12.61
N ALA A 355 23.03 10.17 -11.34
CA ALA A 355 23.71 8.95 -10.87
C ALA A 355 22.79 8.00 -10.08
N GLN A 356 21.47 8.22 -10.14
CA GLN A 356 20.47 7.35 -9.55
C GLN A 356 19.38 7.08 -10.59
N GLY A 357 19.05 5.81 -10.80
CA GLY A 357 17.91 5.37 -11.60
C GLY A 357 16.86 4.73 -10.70
N GLN A 358 15.61 4.75 -11.14
CA GLN A 358 14.47 4.15 -10.48
C GLN A 358 14.00 2.90 -11.24
N GLY A 359 13.73 1.82 -10.52
CA GLY A 359 13.00 0.66 -11.02
C GLY A 359 11.58 0.67 -10.45
N SER A 360 10.57 0.90 -11.29
CA SER A 360 9.16 0.89 -10.91
C SER A 360 8.50 -0.43 -11.29
N ILE A 361 8.05 -1.15 -10.26
CA ILE A 361 7.35 -2.42 -10.33
C ILE A 361 5.85 -2.15 -10.42
N GLN A 362 5.25 -2.51 -11.55
CA GLN A 362 3.81 -2.38 -11.77
C GLN A 362 3.11 -3.68 -11.38
N ASN A 363 2.21 -3.60 -10.41
CA ASN A 363 1.35 -4.73 -10.05
C ASN A 363 0.48 -5.10 -11.27
N ASP A 364 0.57 -6.35 -11.72
CA ASP A 364 -0.27 -6.94 -12.76
C ASP A 364 -1.25 -7.99 -12.24
N ASP A 365 -1.39 -8.09 -10.91
CA ASP A 365 -2.30 -9.01 -10.24
C ASP A 365 -3.70 -8.46 -10.07
N SER A 366 -4.67 -9.36 -10.08
CA SER A 366 -6.08 -9.02 -9.98
C SER A 366 -6.48 -8.73 -8.53
N GLU A 367 -7.19 -7.62 -8.32
CA GLU A 367 -7.81 -7.30 -7.03
C GLU A 367 -8.73 -8.44 -6.55
N PRO A 368 -8.68 -8.85 -5.27
CA PRO A 368 -9.45 -9.99 -4.80
C PRO A 368 -10.95 -9.67 -4.66
N THR A 369 -11.78 -10.71 -4.63
CA THR A 369 -13.22 -10.64 -4.40
C THR A 369 -13.61 -11.27 -3.08
N LEU A 370 -14.52 -10.64 -2.34
CA LEU A 370 -15.13 -11.10 -1.10
C LEU A 370 -16.48 -11.79 -1.35
N SER A 371 -16.71 -12.88 -0.63
CA SER A 371 -18.00 -13.56 -0.55
C SER A 371 -18.34 -13.94 0.88
N ILE A 372 -19.63 -13.97 1.22
CA ILE A 372 -20.14 -14.45 2.51
C ILE A 372 -20.96 -15.72 2.30
N GLY A 373 -20.71 -16.74 3.12
CA GLY A 373 -21.50 -17.98 3.12
C GLY A 373 -22.76 -17.87 3.98
N ASN A 374 -23.71 -18.78 3.76
CA ASN A 374 -24.92 -18.90 4.57
C ASN A 374 -24.66 -19.65 5.89
N ALA A 375 -25.53 -19.43 6.87
CA ALA A 375 -25.53 -20.14 8.14
C ALA A 375 -26.90 -20.77 8.40
N SER A 376 -26.92 -21.89 9.12
CA SER A 376 -28.16 -22.47 9.63
C SER A 376 -27.93 -23.12 10.98
N LEU A 377 -28.87 -22.95 11.89
CA LEU A 377 -28.83 -23.52 13.24
C LEU A 377 -30.24 -23.74 13.77
N MET A 378 -30.31 -24.48 14.87
CA MET A 378 -31.51 -24.51 15.72
C MET A 378 -31.46 -23.33 16.70
N GLU A 379 -32.60 -22.71 17.02
CA GLU A 379 -32.67 -21.61 17.98
C GLU A 379 -32.29 -22.06 19.41
N GLY A 380 -32.74 -23.26 19.79
CA GLY A 380 -32.53 -23.85 21.11
C GLY A 380 -33.48 -23.28 22.16
N SER A 381 -33.61 -23.97 23.30
CA SER A 381 -34.72 -23.65 24.22
C SER A 381 -34.52 -22.48 25.20
N SER A 382 -33.36 -21.82 25.17
CA SER A 382 -33.03 -20.66 26.04
C SER A 382 -31.68 -20.03 25.66
N GLY A 383 -31.49 -18.75 26.01
CA GLY A 383 -30.19 -18.09 25.90
C GLY A 383 -29.88 -17.70 24.46
N THR A 384 -28.61 -17.81 24.05
CA THR A 384 -28.21 -17.51 22.66
C THR A 384 -27.26 -18.55 22.06
N THR A 385 -27.47 -18.90 20.80
CA THR A 385 -26.55 -19.71 19.98
C THR A 385 -26.03 -18.89 18.81
N ASN A 386 -24.74 -18.93 18.50
CA ASN A 386 -24.18 -18.13 17.40
C ASN A 386 -24.39 -18.80 16.04
N ALA A 387 -25.07 -18.12 15.13
CA ALA A 387 -24.98 -18.36 13.71
C ALA A 387 -23.60 -17.89 13.21
N GLN A 388 -22.83 -18.79 12.62
CA GLN A 388 -21.49 -18.47 12.09
C GLN A 388 -21.53 -18.31 10.57
N PHE A 389 -21.23 -17.11 10.10
CA PHE A 389 -21.08 -16.80 8.68
C PHE A 389 -19.60 -16.72 8.34
N ASN A 390 -19.15 -17.53 7.38
CA ASN A 390 -17.78 -17.46 6.87
C ASN A 390 -17.70 -16.39 5.79
N VAL A 391 -16.67 -15.56 5.83
CA VAL A 391 -16.39 -14.52 4.83
C VAL A 391 -15.02 -14.80 4.24
N ASP A 392 -14.97 -14.95 2.93
CA ASP A 392 -13.82 -15.49 2.20
C ASP A 392 -13.35 -14.52 1.11
N LEU A 393 -12.03 -14.42 0.94
CA LEU A 393 -11.39 -13.85 -0.25
C LEU A 393 -11.04 -14.98 -1.23
N ASN A 394 -11.23 -14.74 -2.53
CA ASN A 394 -10.87 -15.71 -3.57
C ASN A 394 -9.34 -15.87 -3.77
N ALA A 395 -8.56 -14.85 -3.39
CA ALA A 395 -7.11 -14.81 -3.45
C ALA A 395 -6.56 -13.95 -2.30
N ALA A 396 -5.32 -14.19 -1.90
CA ALA A 396 -4.64 -13.38 -0.90
C ALA A 396 -4.20 -12.03 -1.48
N SER A 397 -4.02 -11.03 -0.61
CA SER A 397 -3.43 -9.73 -0.95
C SER A 397 -2.29 -9.40 0.02
N SER A 398 -1.30 -8.64 -0.42
CA SER A 398 -0.25 -8.06 0.43
C SER A 398 -0.76 -6.86 1.24
N LEU A 399 -1.92 -6.33 0.87
CA LEU A 399 -2.60 -5.22 1.52
C LEU A 399 -3.59 -5.73 2.58
N THR A 400 -3.94 -4.85 3.51
CA THR A 400 -5.04 -5.11 4.43
C THR A 400 -6.38 -4.88 3.72
N VAL A 401 -7.21 -5.91 3.65
CA VAL A 401 -8.56 -5.83 3.08
C VAL A 401 -9.57 -5.61 4.20
N THR A 402 -10.55 -4.73 4.01
CA THR A 402 -11.61 -4.48 4.99
C THR A 402 -12.99 -4.48 4.34
N VAL A 403 -14.01 -4.87 5.11
CA VAL A 403 -15.41 -4.83 4.68
C VAL A 403 -16.31 -4.62 5.90
N ASP A 404 -17.30 -3.74 5.78
CA ASP A 404 -18.32 -3.54 6.80
C ASP A 404 -19.42 -4.61 6.69
N TYR A 405 -20.03 -4.97 7.81
CA TYR A 405 -21.18 -5.87 7.83
C TYR A 405 -22.25 -5.39 8.79
N ALA A 406 -23.51 -5.71 8.47
CA ALA A 406 -24.64 -5.51 9.36
C ALA A 406 -25.73 -6.57 9.12
N THR A 407 -26.34 -7.05 10.20
CA THR A 407 -27.54 -7.89 10.13
C THR A 407 -28.75 -7.09 9.63
N ALA A 408 -29.67 -7.75 8.95
CA ALA A 408 -30.97 -7.20 8.56
C ALA A 408 -32.08 -8.25 8.77
N ASP A 409 -33.27 -7.76 9.12
CA ASP A 409 -34.45 -8.60 9.34
C ASP A 409 -34.88 -9.33 8.06
N GLY A 410 -35.40 -10.54 8.25
CA GLY A 410 -36.08 -11.33 7.22
C GLY A 410 -37.48 -11.69 7.69
N THR A 411 -37.76 -12.99 7.85
CA THR A 411 -38.93 -13.42 8.61
C THR A 411 -38.65 -13.45 10.11
N ALA A 412 -37.40 -13.74 10.50
CA ALA A 412 -36.89 -13.47 11.83
C ALA A 412 -36.55 -11.99 11.94
N THR A 413 -36.91 -11.36 13.05
CA THR A 413 -36.74 -9.94 13.32
C THR A 413 -36.13 -9.68 14.69
N VAL A 414 -35.37 -8.58 14.80
CA VAL A 414 -34.88 -8.11 16.10
C VAL A 414 -36.04 -7.68 17.04
N ALA A 415 -37.18 -7.29 16.46
CA ALA A 415 -38.35 -6.82 17.22
C ALA A 415 -39.09 -7.96 17.93
N ASP A 416 -39.14 -9.13 17.30
CA ASP A 416 -39.73 -10.35 17.87
C ASP A 416 -38.73 -11.12 18.75
N ASN A 417 -37.49 -10.63 18.83
CA ASN A 417 -36.40 -11.14 19.67
C ASN A 417 -35.77 -12.44 19.15
N ASP A 418 -35.82 -12.71 17.86
CA ASP A 418 -35.28 -13.96 17.28
C ASP A 418 -33.74 -13.94 17.22
N PHE A 419 -33.14 -12.77 17.02
CA PHE A 419 -31.69 -12.59 17.01
C PHE A 419 -31.24 -11.21 17.50
N VAL A 420 -29.95 -11.11 17.83
CA VAL A 420 -29.33 -9.85 18.25
C VAL A 420 -28.69 -9.14 17.07
N ALA A 421 -29.15 -7.91 16.79
CA ALA A 421 -28.57 -7.06 15.76
C ALA A 421 -27.04 -6.94 15.92
N THR A 422 -26.30 -7.32 14.88
CA THR A 422 -24.83 -7.33 14.89
C THR A 422 -24.30 -6.54 13.70
N ALA A 423 -23.36 -5.62 13.95
CA ALA A 423 -22.70 -4.86 12.90
C ALA A 423 -21.24 -4.56 13.28
N GLY A 424 -20.39 -4.36 12.28
CA GLY A 424 -18.99 -4.04 12.50
C GLY A 424 -18.19 -3.99 11.20
N THR A 425 -16.87 -4.01 11.32
CA THR A 425 -15.93 -4.08 10.20
C THR A 425 -15.06 -5.32 10.36
N LEU A 426 -15.01 -6.16 9.33
CA LEU A 426 -14.02 -7.23 9.21
C LEU A 426 -12.74 -6.68 8.59
N SER A 427 -11.61 -7.18 9.06
CA SER A 427 -10.29 -6.90 8.50
C SER A 427 -9.54 -8.21 8.26
N PHE A 428 -9.01 -8.36 7.05
CA PHE A 428 -8.09 -9.42 6.65
C PHE A 428 -6.69 -8.81 6.64
N SER A 429 -5.82 -9.33 7.50
CA SER A 429 -4.40 -8.96 7.45
C SER A 429 -3.75 -9.48 6.16
N PRO A 430 -2.63 -8.90 5.71
CA PRO A 430 -1.91 -9.40 4.54
C PRO A 430 -1.74 -10.93 4.56
N GLY A 431 -2.06 -11.58 3.43
CA GLY A 431 -2.01 -13.03 3.27
C GLY A 431 -3.21 -13.81 3.82
N GLN A 432 -4.14 -13.20 4.57
CA GLN A 432 -5.34 -13.87 5.08
C GLN A 432 -6.45 -13.92 4.04
N THR A 433 -7.17 -15.04 3.96
CA THR A 433 -8.29 -15.23 3.02
C THR A 433 -9.60 -15.61 3.69
N HIS A 434 -9.64 -15.76 5.03
CA HIS A 434 -10.82 -16.25 5.75
C HIS A 434 -11.03 -15.48 7.05
N GLN A 435 -12.26 -15.04 7.29
CA GLN A 435 -12.74 -14.46 8.55
C GLN A 435 -14.16 -14.95 8.85
N THR A 436 -14.64 -14.71 10.06
CA THR A 436 -15.99 -15.14 10.48
C THR A 436 -16.76 -14.02 11.15
N ILE A 437 -18.08 -13.99 10.91
CA ILE A 437 -19.05 -13.17 11.63
C ILE A 437 -19.89 -14.11 12.50
N LEU A 438 -20.07 -13.73 13.76
CA LEU A 438 -20.92 -14.45 14.71
C LEU A 438 -22.13 -13.59 15.03
N VAL A 439 -23.31 -14.11 14.74
CA VAL A 439 -24.59 -13.46 15.06
C VAL A 439 -25.30 -14.28 16.13
N PRO A 440 -25.56 -13.74 17.34
CA PRO A 440 -26.33 -14.44 18.35
C PRO A 440 -27.79 -14.57 17.93
N VAL A 441 -28.29 -15.79 17.87
CA VAL A 441 -29.72 -16.14 17.75
C VAL A 441 -30.24 -16.45 19.14
N ASN A 442 -31.36 -15.85 19.54
CA ASN A 442 -31.95 -16.09 20.83
C ASN A 442 -32.80 -17.36 20.77
N GLY A 443 -32.75 -18.16 21.81
CA GLY A 443 -33.58 -19.34 21.94
C GLY A 443 -34.65 -19.16 23.01
N ASP A 444 -35.85 -19.69 22.80
CA ASP A 444 -36.90 -19.76 23.80
C ASP A 444 -37.78 -21.02 23.72
N MET A 445 -39.03 -20.99 24.18
CA MET A 445 -39.93 -22.16 24.20
C MET A 445 -41.24 -21.90 23.44
N THR A 446 -41.31 -20.82 22.68
CA THR A 446 -42.46 -20.35 21.94
C THR A 446 -42.42 -20.99 20.57
N TYR A 447 -43.48 -21.73 20.22
CA TYR A 447 -43.53 -22.28 18.88
C TYR A 447 -43.63 -21.19 17.81
N GLU A 448 -42.60 -21.15 16.96
CA GLU A 448 -42.51 -20.28 15.80
C GLU A 448 -42.29 -21.13 14.53
N PRO A 449 -42.67 -20.66 13.33
CA PRO A 449 -42.25 -21.32 12.09
C PRO A 449 -40.73 -21.28 11.90
N ASP A 450 -40.19 -21.99 10.90
CA ASP A 450 -38.78 -21.80 10.52
C ASP A 450 -38.59 -20.42 9.87
N GLU A 451 -37.50 -19.73 10.22
CA GLU A 451 -37.32 -18.33 9.87
C GLU A 451 -35.94 -18.00 9.29
N THR A 452 -35.83 -16.80 8.70
CA THR A 452 -34.61 -16.31 8.07
C THR A 452 -34.29 -14.87 8.46
N PHE A 453 -33.00 -14.56 8.55
CA PHE A 453 -32.46 -13.20 8.61
C PHE A 453 -31.26 -13.07 7.66
N PHE A 454 -30.72 -11.87 7.49
CA PHE A 454 -29.61 -11.60 6.56
C PHE A 454 -28.41 -10.97 7.25
N VAL A 455 -27.21 -11.18 6.68
CA VAL A 455 -25.99 -10.41 6.96
C VAL A 455 -25.51 -9.79 5.66
N ASN A 456 -25.50 -8.45 5.59
CA ASN A 456 -25.10 -7.71 4.39
C ASN A 456 -23.68 -7.16 4.54
N LEU A 457 -22.83 -7.42 3.54
CA LEU A 457 -21.51 -6.82 3.39
C LEU A 457 -21.61 -5.47 2.65
N SER A 458 -20.79 -4.50 3.04
CA SER A 458 -20.74 -3.17 2.41
C SER A 458 -19.36 -2.51 2.55
N ASN A 459 -19.14 -1.42 1.80
CA ASN A 459 -17.91 -0.63 1.84
C ASN A 459 -16.60 -1.45 1.77
N PRO A 460 -16.44 -2.37 0.81
CA PRO A 460 -15.18 -3.09 0.68
C PRO A 460 -14.04 -2.12 0.33
N SER A 461 -12.84 -2.41 0.81
CA SER A 461 -11.61 -1.68 0.47
C SER A 461 -10.50 -2.67 0.12
N GLN A 462 -9.81 -2.43 -1.01
CA GLN A 462 -8.80 -3.34 -1.60
C GLN A 462 -9.38 -4.71 -1.97
N ALA A 463 -10.70 -4.76 -2.23
CA ALA A 463 -11.42 -5.90 -2.74
C ALA A 463 -12.75 -5.44 -3.36
N SER A 464 -13.38 -6.31 -4.15
CA SER A 464 -14.76 -6.13 -4.61
C SER A 464 -15.68 -7.21 -4.00
N LEU A 465 -17.01 -7.01 -4.00
CA LEU A 465 -17.97 -8.01 -3.50
C LEU A 465 -18.42 -8.90 -4.68
N SER A 466 -18.19 -10.21 -4.59
CA SER A 466 -18.78 -11.19 -5.51
C SER A 466 -20.09 -11.76 -4.96
N ASP A 467 -20.20 -11.86 -3.64
CA ASP A 467 -21.46 -12.11 -2.91
C ASP A 467 -21.51 -11.22 -1.67
N ALA A 468 -22.57 -10.43 -1.55
CA ALA A 468 -22.71 -9.41 -0.52
C ALA A 468 -23.73 -9.77 0.57
N GLN A 469 -24.43 -10.91 0.47
CA GLN A 469 -25.50 -11.24 1.41
C GLN A 469 -25.46 -12.70 1.86
N GLY A 470 -25.21 -12.91 3.14
CA GLY A 470 -25.38 -14.21 3.79
C GLY A 470 -26.80 -14.37 4.31
N VAL A 471 -27.40 -15.54 4.09
CA VAL A 471 -28.70 -15.92 4.65
C VAL A 471 -28.49 -16.76 5.91
N GLY A 472 -29.09 -16.34 7.01
CA GLY A 472 -29.18 -17.10 8.26
C GLY A 472 -30.52 -17.80 8.36
N GLN A 473 -30.55 -19.12 8.39
CA GLN A 473 -31.75 -19.92 8.64
C GLN A 473 -31.81 -20.34 10.11
N ILE A 474 -32.93 -20.03 10.76
CA ILE A 474 -33.26 -20.47 12.11
C ILE A 474 -34.29 -21.59 11.97
N TRP A 475 -33.93 -22.78 12.43
CA TRP A 475 -34.84 -23.92 12.52
C TRP A 475 -35.48 -23.93 13.91
N ASN A 476 -36.80 -24.06 13.94
CA ASN A 476 -37.54 -24.15 15.20
C ASN A 476 -37.40 -25.56 15.81
N ASP A 477 -37.12 -25.63 17.12
CA ASP A 477 -37.09 -26.88 17.90
C ASP A 477 -38.15 -27.01 19.00
N ASP A 478 -39.13 -26.12 19.02
CA ASP A 478 -40.22 -26.13 19.99
C ASP A 478 -41.41 -27.01 19.60
N ASP A 479 -41.99 -27.67 20.60
CA ASP A 479 -43.12 -28.56 20.45
C ASP A 479 -44.46 -27.79 20.38
N ALA A 480 -45.22 -28.00 19.30
CA ALA A 480 -46.61 -27.53 19.17
C ALA A 480 -47.59 -28.65 18.79
N ALA A 481 -48.78 -28.60 19.38
CA ALA A 481 -49.87 -29.52 19.10
C ALA A 481 -51.20 -28.75 18.95
N ASP A 482 -51.73 -28.69 17.72
CA ASP A 482 -53.05 -28.13 17.42
C ASP A 482 -54.14 -29.11 17.88
N VAL A 483 -54.54 -29.00 19.15
CA VAL A 483 -55.68 -29.73 19.68
C VAL A 483 -56.97 -29.01 19.32
N SER A 484 -58.04 -29.76 19.06
CA SER A 484 -59.34 -29.19 18.74
C SER A 484 -60.43 -30.14 19.20
N THR A 485 -61.65 -29.63 19.39
CA THR A 485 -62.78 -30.48 19.77
C THR A 485 -64.02 -30.20 18.95
N GLN A 486 -64.84 -31.24 18.74
CA GLN A 486 -66.14 -31.17 18.13
C GLN A 486 -67.14 -31.93 19.00
N LEU A 487 -68.23 -31.26 19.40
CA LEU A 487 -69.32 -31.86 20.16
C LEU A 487 -70.57 -32.01 19.29
N VAL A 488 -71.14 -33.21 19.28
CA VAL A 488 -72.39 -33.51 18.56
C VAL A 488 -73.39 -34.15 19.52
N ALA A 489 -74.61 -33.61 19.57
CA ALA A 489 -75.74 -34.18 20.30
C ALA A 489 -76.67 -34.94 19.34
N THR A 490 -77.07 -36.16 19.68
CA THR A 490 -77.99 -36.98 18.87
C THR A 490 -79.01 -37.71 19.75
N PRO A 491 -80.33 -37.49 19.56
CA PRO A 491 -80.92 -36.44 18.72
C PRO A 491 -80.61 -35.03 19.27
N ASP A 492 -80.68 -34.02 18.40
CA ASP A 492 -80.50 -32.58 18.74
C ASP A 492 -81.81 -31.92 19.26
N SER A 493 -82.85 -32.71 19.43
CA SER A 493 -84.14 -32.31 20.01
C SER A 493 -84.82 -33.50 20.68
N GLY A 494 -85.65 -33.22 21.68
CA GLY A 494 -86.37 -34.25 22.42
C GLY A 494 -87.32 -33.69 23.47
N PHE A 495 -88.17 -34.54 24.02
CA PHE A 495 -89.07 -34.23 25.13
C PHE A 495 -88.39 -34.49 26.48
N PRO A 496 -88.86 -33.87 27.58
CA PRO A 496 -88.44 -34.25 28.92
C PRO A 496 -88.58 -35.76 29.16
N GLY A 497 -87.49 -36.41 29.58
CA GLY A 497 -87.36 -37.85 29.73
C GLY A 497 -86.62 -38.56 28.58
N ASP A 498 -86.47 -37.93 27.42
CA ASP A 498 -85.74 -38.51 26.28
C ASP A 498 -84.22 -38.54 26.53
N THR A 499 -83.55 -39.56 25.99
CA THR A 499 -82.10 -39.72 26.06
C THR A 499 -81.42 -39.06 24.87
N VAL A 500 -80.42 -38.23 25.14
CA VAL A 500 -79.51 -37.63 24.16
C VAL A 500 -78.13 -38.23 24.34
N THR A 501 -77.50 -38.60 23.22
CA THR A 501 -76.11 -39.04 23.18
C THR A 501 -75.21 -37.90 22.71
N PHE A 502 -74.19 -37.60 23.50
CA PHE A 502 -73.14 -36.64 23.19
C PHE A 502 -71.89 -37.38 22.73
N THR A 503 -71.46 -37.13 21.49
CA THR A 503 -70.17 -37.58 20.98
C THR A 503 -69.23 -36.37 20.98
N MET A 504 -68.24 -36.41 21.86
CA MET A 504 -67.14 -35.44 21.88
C MET A 504 -65.96 -36.07 21.15
N THR A 505 -65.58 -35.49 20.03
CA THR A 505 -64.38 -35.83 19.28
C THR A 505 -63.30 -34.81 19.60
N VAL A 506 -62.07 -35.27 19.83
CA VAL A 506 -60.89 -34.42 19.99
C VAL A 506 -59.83 -34.87 19.01
N THR A 507 -59.25 -33.90 18.31
CA THR A 507 -58.22 -34.13 17.29
C THR A 507 -56.98 -33.34 17.67
N ASN A 508 -55.81 -33.98 17.66
CA ASN A 508 -54.51 -33.31 17.60
C ASN A 508 -54.04 -33.34 16.14
N SER A 509 -53.99 -32.18 15.47
CA SER A 509 -53.54 -32.05 14.07
C SER A 509 -52.01 -32.04 13.93
N GLY A 510 -51.27 -32.04 15.04
CA GLY A 510 -49.80 -32.04 15.07
C GLY A 510 -49.17 -30.64 14.97
N PRO A 511 -47.85 -30.57 14.71
CA PRO A 511 -46.96 -31.70 14.42
C PRO A 511 -46.55 -32.56 15.64
N SER A 512 -46.54 -31.99 16.85
CA SER A 512 -46.07 -32.68 18.06
C SER A 512 -47.18 -33.37 18.85
N THR A 513 -46.77 -34.18 19.82
CA THR A 513 -47.69 -34.81 20.77
C THR A 513 -48.20 -33.78 21.77
N ALA A 514 -49.51 -33.72 22.00
CA ALA A 514 -50.08 -32.90 23.06
C ALA A 514 -49.86 -33.59 24.42
N TYR A 515 -49.11 -32.97 25.32
CA TYR A 515 -48.85 -33.48 26.67
C TYR A 515 -49.88 -32.96 27.67
N THR A 516 -50.20 -33.79 28.66
CA THR A 516 -51.23 -33.61 29.69
C THR A 516 -52.61 -33.16 29.16
N PRO A 517 -53.16 -33.80 28.12
CA PRO A 517 -54.43 -33.39 27.54
C PRO A 517 -55.60 -33.67 28.49
N PHE A 518 -56.43 -32.66 28.74
CA PHE A 518 -57.70 -32.78 29.47
C PHE A 518 -58.88 -32.49 28.57
N PHE A 519 -59.95 -33.25 28.78
CA PHE A 519 -61.17 -33.25 27.98
C PHE A 519 -62.31 -32.94 28.94
N TYR A 520 -63.02 -31.85 28.71
CA TYR A 520 -64.14 -31.42 29.53
C TYR A 520 -65.41 -31.44 28.70
N LEU A 521 -66.43 -32.16 29.16
CA LEU A 521 -67.79 -32.10 28.62
C LEU A 521 -68.73 -31.60 29.71
N GLN A 522 -69.19 -30.37 29.58
CA GLN A 522 -70.09 -29.73 30.52
C GLN A 522 -71.55 -29.94 30.10
N LEU A 523 -72.31 -30.64 30.95
CA LEU A 523 -73.75 -30.77 30.83
C LEU A 523 -74.43 -29.66 31.66
N PRO A 524 -75.19 -28.73 31.04
CA PRO A 524 -75.92 -27.68 31.75
C PRO A 524 -77.02 -28.26 32.64
N THR A 525 -77.53 -27.41 33.54
CA THR A 525 -78.77 -27.71 34.25
C THR A 525 -79.90 -27.98 33.23
N GLY A 526 -80.67 -29.06 33.45
CA GLY A 526 -81.65 -29.55 32.48
C GLY A 526 -81.21 -30.80 31.70
N LEU A 527 -79.93 -31.16 31.74
CA LEU A 527 -79.43 -32.46 31.27
C LEU A 527 -78.92 -33.30 32.45
N GLN A 528 -79.43 -34.52 32.59
CA GLN A 528 -79.10 -35.44 33.67
C GLN A 528 -78.22 -36.57 33.13
N PHE A 529 -76.98 -36.68 33.60
CA PHE A 529 -76.04 -37.72 33.18
C PHE A 529 -76.59 -39.12 33.43
N GLN A 530 -76.36 -40.05 32.49
CA GLN A 530 -76.80 -41.44 32.57
C GLN A 530 -75.66 -42.44 32.43
N SER A 531 -74.84 -42.33 31.38
CA SER A 531 -73.73 -43.25 31.14
C SER A 531 -72.58 -42.58 30.40
N LEU A 532 -71.38 -43.13 30.53
CA LEU A 532 -70.19 -42.71 29.81
C LEU A 532 -69.46 -43.92 29.23
N ASN A 533 -69.11 -43.84 27.95
CA ASN A 533 -68.07 -44.62 27.33
C ASN A 533 -66.88 -43.70 27.05
N GLY A 534 -65.83 -43.83 27.87
CA GLY A 534 -64.63 -42.99 27.79
C GLY A 534 -63.70 -43.33 26.62
N GLY A 535 -64.03 -44.28 25.73
CA GLY A 535 -63.19 -44.60 24.57
C GLY A 535 -61.78 -45.09 24.92
N GLY A 536 -61.57 -45.63 26.13
CA GLY A 536 -60.26 -46.01 26.66
C GLY A 536 -59.55 -44.93 27.50
N LEU A 537 -60.15 -43.75 27.64
CA LEU A 537 -59.68 -42.67 28.52
C LEU A 537 -60.09 -42.91 29.98
N MET A 538 -59.34 -42.30 30.90
CA MET A 538 -59.68 -42.25 32.32
C MET A 538 -60.61 -41.07 32.55
N CYS A 539 -61.83 -41.33 33.01
CA CYS A 539 -62.85 -40.30 33.15
C CYS A 539 -63.49 -40.27 34.53
N SER A 540 -63.86 -39.06 34.96
CA SER A 540 -64.76 -38.81 36.09
C SER A 540 -66.04 -38.18 35.57
N ALA A 541 -67.19 -38.60 36.08
CA ALA A 541 -68.51 -38.14 35.68
C ALA A 541 -69.35 -37.78 36.90
N PRO A 542 -70.33 -36.86 36.77
CA PRO A 542 -71.27 -36.59 37.86
C PRO A 542 -72.11 -37.84 38.19
N PRO A 543 -72.69 -37.94 39.40
CA PRO A 543 -73.57 -39.05 39.73
C PRO A 543 -74.76 -39.10 38.77
N ILE A 544 -75.21 -40.31 38.43
CA ILE A 544 -76.37 -40.54 37.56
C ILE A 544 -77.57 -39.70 38.04
N GLY A 545 -78.25 -39.02 37.11
CA GLY A 545 -79.37 -38.12 37.41
C GLY A 545 -78.98 -36.67 37.68
N ASN A 546 -77.68 -36.33 37.73
CA ASN A 546 -77.20 -34.96 37.97
C ASN A 546 -76.62 -34.34 36.69
N SER A 547 -76.71 -33.01 36.59
CA SER A 547 -75.91 -32.22 35.65
C SER A 547 -74.48 -32.05 36.19
N GLY A 548 -73.55 -31.65 35.34
CA GLY A 548 -72.18 -31.40 35.75
C GLY A 548 -71.16 -31.63 34.63
N THR A 549 -69.90 -31.58 35.00
CA THR A 549 -68.79 -31.73 34.06
C THR A 549 -68.26 -33.16 34.10
N ILE A 550 -68.16 -33.77 32.93
CA ILE A 550 -67.38 -34.97 32.69
C ILE A 550 -65.96 -34.53 32.37
N THR A 551 -64.98 -35.06 33.10
CA THR A 551 -63.56 -34.78 32.88
C THR A 551 -62.86 -36.07 32.52
N CYS A 552 -62.23 -36.11 31.35
CA CYS A 552 -61.40 -37.23 30.91
C CYS A 552 -59.95 -36.80 30.70
N PHE A 553 -59.03 -37.75 30.81
CA PHE A 553 -57.62 -37.61 30.49
C PHE A 553 -57.06 -38.92 29.94
N THR A 554 -55.96 -38.84 29.20
CA THR A 554 -55.27 -40.00 28.61
C THR A 554 -54.44 -40.75 29.64
N VAL A 555 -54.34 -42.08 29.55
CA VAL A 555 -53.59 -42.94 30.50
C VAL A 555 -52.10 -42.57 30.60
N PHE A 556 -51.50 -42.12 29.50
CA PHE A 556 -50.08 -41.75 29.43
C PHE A 556 -49.84 -40.24 29.48
N ASN A 557 -50.86 -39.44 29.81
CA ASN A 557 -50.81 -37.98 29.75
C ASN A 557 -50.26 -37.45 28.41
N SER A 558 -50.66 -38.09 27.32
CA SER A 558 -50.25 -37.73 25.97
C SER A 558 -51.35 -38.06 24.96
N LEU A 559 -51.56 -37.16 24.01
CA LEU A 559 -52.40 -37.34 22.83
C LEU A 559 -51.51 -37.17 21.58
N PRO A 560 -51.06 -38.28 20.98
CA PRO A 560 -50.36 -38.26 19.70
C PRO A 560 -51.25 -37.64 18.60
N VAL A 561 -50.63 -37.25 17.48
CA VAL A 561 -51.35 -36.79 16.29
C VAL A 561 -52.41 -37.81 15.88
N GLY A 562 -53.65 -37.35 15.72
CA GLY A 562 -54.79 -38.21 15.45
C GLY A 562 -56.05 -37.77 16.20
N THR A 563 -57.05 -38.65 16.26
CA THR A 563 -58.37 -38.35 16.83
C THR A 563 -58.79 -39.40 17.85
N THR A 564 -59.44 -38.94 18.92
CA THR A 564 -60.09 -39.79 19.92
C THR A 564 -61.50 -39.26 20.23
N SER A 565 -62.38 -40.11 20.76
CA SER A 565 -63.76 -39.71 21.06
C SER A 565 -64.28 -40.35 22.34
N ILE A 566 -65.10 -39.59 23.08
CA ILE A 566 -65.91 -40.10 24.18
C ILE A 566 -67.39 -39.98 23.86
N LEU A 567 -68.19 -40.92 24.37
CA LEU A 567 -69.65 -40.93 24.21
C LEU A 567 -70.31 -40.86 25.59
N ALA A 568 -71.06 -39.80 25.87
CA ALA A 568 -71.85 -39.67 27.09
C ALA A 568 -73.35 -39.67 26.75
N THR A 569 -74.17 -40.33 27.56
CA THR A 569 -75.62 -40.21 27.44
C THR A 569 -76.17 -39.40 28.62
N ALA A 570 -77.15 -38.55 28.33
CA ALA A 570 -77.89 -37.80 29.33
C ALA A 570 -79.38 -37.78 28.98
N THR A 571 -80.24 -37.78 29.98
CA THR A 571 -81.68 -37.57 29.79
C THR A 571 -82.04 -36.10 29.95
N ILE A 572 -82.95 -35.61 29.12
CA ILE A 572 -83.56 -34.29 29.30
C ILE A 572 -84.36 -34.33 30.61
N ALA A 573 -83.99 -33.48 31.57
CA ALA A 573 -84.59 -33.49 32.90
C ALA A 573 -86.10 -33.23 32.82
N PRO A 574 -86.93 -33.86 33.67
CA PRO A 574 -88.36 -33.56 33.76
C PRO A 574 -88.66 -32.08 34.06
N SER A 575 -87.70 -31.37 34.66
CA SER A 575 -87.76 -29.94 34.99
C SER A 575 -87.28 -29.01 33.86
N ALA A 576 -86.81 -29.55 32.72
CA ALA A 576 -86.40 -28.73 31.58
C ALA A 576 -87.60 -27.98 31.00
N ALA A 577 -87.46 -26.67 30.77
CA ALA A 577 -88.53 -25.84 30.26
C ALA A 577 -88.90 -26.24 28.82
N PRO A 578 -90.19 -26.41 28.47
CA PRO A 578 -90.62 -26.56 27.09
C PRO A 578 -90.16 -25.40 26.22
N ASP A 579 -89.84 -25.68 24.95
CA ASP A 579 -89.40 -24.73 23.93
C ASP A 579 -88.11 -23.95 24.30
N SER A 580 -87.29 -24.53 25.19
CA SER A 580 -85.97 -24.00 25.55
C SER A 580 -84.83 -24.73 24.84
N VAL A 581 -83.64 -24.12 24.81
CA VAL A 581 -82.42 -24.73 24.27
C VAL A 581 -81.44 -24.99 25.41
N LEU A 582 -81.03 -26.25 25.58
CA LEU A 582 -79.96 -26.64 26.48
C LEU A 582 -78.66 -26.73 25.67
N THR A 583 -77.61 -26.05 26.11
CA THR A 583 -76.32 -26.05 25.41
C THR A 583 -75.26 -26.75 26.24
N ALA A 584 -74.86 -27.95 25.82
CA ALA A 584 -73.67 -28.60 26.33
C ALA A 584 -72.43 -27.98 25.67
N SER A 585 -71.28 -28.02 26.35
CA SER A 585 -70.02 -27.50 25.83
C SER A 585 -68.91 -28.52 26.04
N ALA A 586 -68.12 -28.76 25.02
CA ALA A 586 -66.88 -29.53 25.08
C ALA A 586 -65.69 -28.58 25.05
N THR A 587 -64.65 -28.87 25.83
CA THR A 587 -63.38 -28.13 25.83
C THR A 587 -62.21 -29.10 25.92
N VAL A 588 -61.14 -28.86 25.18
CA VAL A 588 -59.86 -29.57 25.31
C VAL A 588 -58.73 -28.60 25.71
N THR A 589 -57.77 -29.07 26.50
CA THR A 589 -56.57 -28.31 26.90
C THR A 589 -55.35 -29.22 26.92
N SER A 590 -54.16 -28.69 26.66
CA SER A 590 -52.86 -29.36 26.84
C SER A 590 -51.82 -28.42 27.47
N THR A 591 -50.70 -28.97 27.95
CA THR A 591 -49.52 -28.18 28.32
C THR A 591 -48.58 -27.92 27.14
N THR A 592 -48.64 -28.75 26.09
CA THR A 592 -48.00 -28.41 24.81
C THR A 592 -48.72 -27.19 24.22
N ILE A 593 -47.95 -26.25 23.66
CA ILE A 593 -48.48 -25.04 23.05
C ILE A 593 -49.43 -25.42 21.91
N ASP A 594 -50.60 -24.79 21.92
CA ASP A 594 -51.59 -24.92 20.86
C ASP A 594 -51.58 -23.64 20.02
N PRO A 595 -51.20 -23.72 18.73
CA PRO A 595 -51.14 -22.56 17.85
C PRO A 595 -52.52 -22.00 17.49
N ASN A 596 -53.62 -22.73 17.72
CA ASN A 596 -54.98 -22.30 17.38
C ASN A 596 -55.99 -22.52 18.53
N PRO A 597 -55.85 -21.83 19.67
CA PRO A 597 -56.68 -22.09 20.84
C PRO A 597 -58.18 -21.79 20.65
N ALA A 598 -58.58 -21.15 19.54
CA ALA A 598 -59.98 -20.83 19.24
C ALA A 598 -60.83 -22.06 18.88
N ASN A 599 -60.22 -23.16 18.43
CA ASN A 599 -60.91 -24.41 18.09
C ASN A 599 -61.04 -25.39 19.28
N ASN A 600 -60.55 -25.00 20.46
CA ASN A 600 -60.53 -25.82 21.66
C ASN A 600 -61.87 -25.96 22.37
N THR A 601 -62.91 -25.27 21.91
CA THR A 601 -64.24 -25.33 22.51
C THR A 601 -65.32 -25.55 21.45
N SER A 602 -66.25 -26.47 21.71
CA SER A 602 -67.35 -26.79 20.80
C SER A 602 -68.68 -26.97 21.55
N PRO A 603 -69.71 -26.17 21.24
CA PRO A 603 -71.04 -26.31 21.84
C PRO A 603 -71.91 -27.32 21.06
N ALA A 604 -72.83 -27.98 21.76
CA ALA A 604 -73.94 -28.71 21.16
C ALA A 604 -75.27 -28.30 21.80
N ALA A 605 -76.21 -27.87 20.96
CA ALA A 605 -77.53 -27.40 21.37
C ALA A 605 -78.57 -28.52 21.26
N ILE A 606 -79.48 -28.57 22.24
CA ILE A 606 -80.59 -29.51 22.30
C ILE A 606 -81.87 -28.71 22.48
N THR A 607 -82.80 -28.84 21.54
CA THR A 607 -84.11 -28.18 21.62
C THR A 607 -85.08 -29.05 22.44
N VAL A 608 -85.58 -28.52 23.55
CA VAL A 608 -86.57 -29.19 24.40
C VAL A 608 -87.96 -28.97 23.82
N LEU A 609 -88.60 -30.03 23.35
CA LEU A 609 -89.91 -29.95 22.71
C LEU A 609 -91.04 -29.92 23.76
N GLY A 610 -91.98 -28.99 23.61
CA GLY A 610 -93.22 -28.99 24.37
C GLY A 610 -94.21 -30.06 23.89
N ARG A 611 -94.83 -30.80 24.81
CA ARG A 611 -95.97 -31.68 24.45
C ARG A 611 -97.17 -30.80 24.11
N VAL A 612 -97.47 -30.64 22.82
CA VAL A 612 -98.74 -30.08 22.37
C VAL A 612 -99.83 -31.08 22.74
N ILE A 613 -100.60 -30.79 23.79
CA ILE A 613 -101.89 -31.47 23.99
C ILE A 613 -102.81 -30.90 22.90
N PRO A 614 -103.29 -31.70 21.92
CA PRO A 614 -104.22 -31.18 20.94
C PRO A 614 -105.46 -30.65 21.67
N ALA A 615 -105.81 -29.39 21.42
CA ALA A 615 -107.05 -28.80 21.91
C ALA A 615 -108.20 -29.73 21.53
N THR A 616 -109.00 -30.13 22.53
CA THR A 616 -110.21 -30.93 22.31
C THR A 616 -111.11 -30.22 21.30
N PRO A 617 -111.65 -30.93 20.29
CA PRO A 617 -112.55 -30.30 19.32
C PRO A 617 -113.80 -29.79 20.03
N VAL A 618 -114.05 -28.49 19.92
CA VAL A 618 -115.33 -27.88 20.28
C VAL A 618 -116.41 -28.56 19.44
N PRO A 619 -117.51 -29.08 20.02
CA PRO A 619 -118.56 -29.73 19.25
C PRO A 619 -119.22 -28.70 18.32
N THR A 620 -119.12 -28.93 17.02
CA THR A 620 -119.91 -28.24 16.00
C THR A 620 -121.36 -28.68 16.13
N LEU A 621 -122.25 -27.72 16.37
CA LEU A 621 -123.70 -27.92 16.40
C LEU A 621 -124.18 -28.48 15.05
N ASP A 622 -124.99 -29.53 15.10
CA ASP A 622 -125.65 -30.15 13.95
C ASP A 622 -126.48 -29.10 13.17
N PRO A 623 -126.24 -28.89 11.86
CA PRO A 623 -127.01 -27.95 11.05
C PRO A 623 -128.51 -28.28 10.97
N ARG A 624 -128.95 -29.49 11.34
CA ARG A 624 -130.38 -29.83 11.50
C ARG A 624 -131.01 -29.23 12.76
N MET A 625 -130.21 -28.96 13.79
CA MET A 625 -130.66 -28.32 15.02
C MET A 625 -130.75 -26.79 14.86
N LEU A 626 -129.95 -26.20 13.96
CA LEU A 626 -130.03 -24.78 13.58
C LEU A 626 -131.27 -24.46 12.71
N ALA A 627 -131.76 -25.39 11.90
CA ALA A 627 -133.00 -25.23 11.13
C ALA A 627 -134.27 -25.34 12.00
N LEU A 628 -134.23 -26.11 13.09
CA LEU A 628 -135.35 -26.24 14.03
C LEU A 628 -135.49 -25.00 14.94
N LEU A 629 -134.38 -24.32 15.24
CA LEU A 629 -134.38 -23.07 16.01
C LEU A 629 -134.82 -21.85 15.16
N ALA A 630 -134.55 -21.87 13.84
CA ALA A 630 -135.02 -20.84 12.91
C ALA A 630 -136.54 -20.93 12.60
N LEU A 631 -137.13 -22.14 12.60
CA LEU A 631 -138.59 -22.31 12.48
C LEU A 631 -139.36 -21.98 13.78
N LEU A 632 -138.73 -22.10 14.95
CA LEU A 632 -139.36 -21.77 16.24
C LEU A 632 -139.42 -20.25 16.49
N VAL A 633 -138.49 -19.47 15.92
CA VAL A 633 -138.46 -18.00 16.01
C VAL A 633 -139.37 -17.33 14.96
N LEU A 634 -139.66 -17.97 13.82
CA LEU A 634 -140.67 -17.48 12.84
C LEU A 634 -142.12 -17.88 13.18
N GLY A 635 -142.35 -18.87 14.05
CA GLY A 635 -143.69 -19.34 14.43
C GLY A 635 -144.39 -18.53 15.54
N ILE A 636 -143.65 -17.79 16.37
CA ILE A 636 -144.21 -17.02 17.50
C ILE A 636 -144.57 -15.57 17.09
N ALA A 637 -144.07 -15.06 15.96
CA ALA A 637 -144.44 -13.75 15.43
C ALA A 637 -145.76 -13.75 14.63
N ALA A 638 -146.37 -14.90 14.33
CA ALA A 638 -147.56 -15.01 13.46
C ALA A 638 -148.86 -15.44 14.19
N LYS A 639 -148.88 -15.46 15.53
CA LYS A 639 -150.10 -15.79 16.32
C LYS A 639 -150.57 -14.63 17.23
N SER A 640 -150.39 -13.40 16.76
CA SER A 640 -151.04 -12.19 17.28
C SER A 640 -151.91 -11.47 16.24
N LEU A 641 -152.45 -12.18 15.24
CA LEU A 641 -153.53 -11.65 14.38
C LEU A 641 -154.36 -12.80 13.78
N ARG A 642 -155.22 -13.40 14.61
CA ARG A 642 -156.51 -14.03 14.23
C ARG A 642 -157.25 -14.51 15.49
N HIS A 643 -157.77 -13.55 16.25
CA HIS A 643 -159.12 -13.53 16.82
C HIS A 643 -159.36 -12.08 17.22
N ALA A 644 -160.18 -11.38 16.41
CA ALA A 644 -160.83 -10.13 16.78
C ALA A 644 -162.26 -10.51 17.20
N GLY A 645 -162.71 -9.96 18.33
CA GLY A 645 -164.03 -10.15 18.95
C GLY A 645 -164.06 -9.43 20.27
#